data_AF-A0A5N6Q847-F1
#
_entry.id   AF-A0A5N6Q847-F1
#
_cell.length_a   1.000
_cell.length_b   1.000
_cell.length_c   1.000
_cell.angle_alpha   90.00
_cell.angle_beta   90.00
_cell.angle_gamma   90.00
#
_symmetry.space_group_name_H-M   'P 1'
#
loop_
_entity.id
_entity.type
_entity.pdbx_description
1 polymer ?
#
loop_
_entity_poly.entity_id
_entity_poly.type
_entity_poly.pdbx_seq_one_letter_code
_entity_poly.pdbx_strand_id
1 'polypeptide(L)'
;MDVALLTQRPLSCWTVFNQRRHLKFKPFLGFFPHGRITRFSQSSSWQKECQGVGVTASADFSKRRQKKMSNARPKGPAPEGLTPKTPARTSTQKRDQTNNEEKEGSIEAIGETNDISDIAVSNQVLKNGSIVRVDKDVAELQKTETDSESDIENIPDRMASEGRQLDDRKTDDTTKDKSTKTDEKMIEEVSLKLKLEMEANLRKEKIEMLAEENFSRGNKMFVFPQLVKPDQDIEVFLNRSLSILNNETDVLIMGAFNDWRWKSFTMRLKKAHLKGDWWSCQVHVPKEAYKMDFVFFNGQNVYDNNDTKDFCVTVEGGMDVFDFEDFLLEEKRKELEKLAKEQAERERQIEEQRQIEAEKAAREADRAQAREETERRREVLNQFMKKAARSVDNVWYIEPSEFKGEDLVRLYYNKISGPLAHSKELWIHGGHNGWKDGLSIVERLVSFEEKNGDWWYADVVVPDRALVLDWVFADGPPQNAVVYDNNHRQDFHAIVPKGVPEELYWVEEEQEIFRKLQKERRLREEAVRAKAERTAHMKAETKERSLKRFLLSQKHIVYTEPLDVQAGSTVTVFYNPANTVLNGKPEVWFRCSFNRWTHRKGPLPPQRMLSADNNTHVKATVKVPLDAYMMDFVFSEKEDGGIFDNKNGMDYHIPVFGGIAKEPPMHIVHISVEMAPIAKVGGLGDVVTSLSRAVQDLNHNVDIILPKYDCLNLSNVKDFQYNRSYSWGGTEIKVWFGKVEGLSVYFLEPQNGFFWAGSIYGGRNDAERFGFFCHAALEFLLQSGFHPDIIHCHDWSSAPVAWLFKEHYVHYGLSKARVVFTIHNLEFGAHFIGKAMEYSDKATTVSHTYSKEVARNPAVAPHLYKFHGILNGIDPDIWDPYNDKFIPVSYTSDNVVEGKRAAKEALQQRLGLKTSDLPLVGVITRLTNQKGIHLIKHAIWRTLDRNGQVVLLGSAPDPRVQNDFVNLANQLHSIHGDRARLCLTYDEPLSHLIYAGADFILVPSLFEPCGLTQLIAMRYGSIPVVRKTGGLYDTVYDVDHDKERAQANGLEPNGFNFDGADAAGVDYALNRAISAWYDGRDWFNSLCKGVMEQDWSWNRPALEYMELYHAARK
;
A
#
# COMPACT_ATOMS: atom_id res chain seq x y z
N MET A 1 3.73 46.45 -32.74
CA MET A 1 3.16 47.76 -32.36
C MET A 1 2.61 47.57 -30.97
N ASP A 2 3.03 48.42 -30.03
CA ASP A 2 2.21 49.11 -29.01
C ASP A 2 1.27 48.25 -28.12
N VAL A 3 1.45 48.16 -26.78
CA VAL A 3 1.15 49.19 -25.74
C VAL A 3 -0.39 49.38 -25.58
N ALA A 4 -1.03 49.30 -24.40
CA ALA A 4 -0.55 49.52 -23.02
C ALA A 4 -1.30 48.74 -21.90
N LEU A 5 -0.64 48.62 -20.73
CA LEU A 5 -1.05 48.98 -19.36
C LEU A 5 -2.52 48.87 -18.87
N LEU A 6 -2.72 48.39 -17.62
CA LEU A 6 -3.04 49.25 -16.45
C LEU A 6 -3.23 48.49 -15.09
N THR A 7 -2.29 48.67 -14.15
CA THR A 7 -2.48 48.87 -12.67
C THR A 7 -3.16 47.78 -11.78
N GLN A 8 -2.99 47.72 -10.44
CA GLN A 8 -2.64 48.75 -9.44
C GLN A 8 -1.61 48.30 -8.36
N ARG A 9 -0.97 49.30 -7.71
CA ARG A 9 -0.21 49.24 -6.44
C ARG A 9 -0.18 50.63 -5.77
N PRO A 10 -0.26 50.71 -4.43
CA PRO A 10 0.54 51.64 -3.59
C PRO A 10 1.52 50.84 -2.69
N LEU A 11 2.69 51.30 -2.17
CA LEU A 11 3.20 52.61 -1.67
C LEU A 11 2.70 52.95 -0.23
N SER A 12 3.52 53.42 0.74
CA SER A 12 4.94 53.88 0.74
C SER A 12 5.57 54.08 2.17
N CYS A 13 6.92 54.12 2.26
CA CYS A 13 7.80 54.86 3.22
C CYS A 13 7.66 54.66 4.78
N TRP A 14 8.73 54.37 5.55
CA TRP A 14 9.83 55.24 6.09
C TRP A 14 9.36 56.29 7.11
N THR A 15 10.00 56.57 8.28
CA THR A 15 11.45 56.89 8.51
C THR A 15 11.83 56.96 10.03
N VAL A 16 13.14 56.89 10.37
CA VAL A 16 13.86 57.65 11.46
C VAL A 16 13.72 57.19 12.96
N PHE A 17 14.68 57.36 13.91
CA PHE A 17 16.09 57.88 13.94
C PHE A 17 17.05 56.95 14.75
N ASN A 18 18.34 57.33 14.83
CA ASN A 18 19.52 56.60 15.31
C ASN A 18 20.25 57.30 16.50
N GLN A 19 20.72 56.57 17.52
CA GLN A 19 21.83 56.95 18.44
C GLN A 19 22.61 55.68 18.87
N ARG A 20 23.93 55.54 18.61
CA ARG A 20 25.08 56.05 19.42
C ARG A 20 25.04 55.53 20.87
N ARG A 21 26.04 54.80 21.41
CA ARG A 21 27.52 54.97 21.43
C ARG A 21 28.17 53.71 22.10
N HIS A 22 29.49 53.39 22.17
CA HIS A 22 30.77 53.89 21.62
C HIS A 22 31.90 52.85 21.91
N LEU A 23 33.05 52.88 21.18
CA LEU A 23 34.42 52.45 21.62
C LEU A 23 34.68 50.93 21.92
N LYS A 24 35.89 50.34 21.77
CA LYS A 24 37.11 50.61 20.95
C LYS A 24 38.09 49.43 21.15
N PHE A 25 38.87 49.01 20.14
CA PHE A 25 40.30 48.68 20.29
C PHE A 25 41.03 48.70 18.93
N LYS A 26 42.36 48.76 18.94
CA LYS A 26 43.24 48.88 17.76
C LYS A 26 44.13 47.64 17.58
N PRO A 27 44.57 47.32 16.34
CA PRO A 27 45.70 46.42 16.08
C PRO A 27 47.05 47.14 16.26
N PHE A 28 48.14 46.39 16.52
CA PHE A 28 49.46 46.46 15.85
C PHE A 28 50.55 45.60 16.55
N LEU A 29 51.53 45.10 15.76
CA LEU A 29 52.83 44.49 16.14
C LEU A 29 52.82 43.21 17.03
N GLY A 30 53.75 42.26 16.88
CA GLY A 30 54.81 42.11 15.87
C GLY A 30 55.80 40.95 16.16
N PHE A 31 56.79 40.78 15.27
CA PHE A 31 57.99 39.92 15.37
C PHE A 31 57.90 38.37 15.29
N PHE A 32 58.30 37.86 14.12
CA PHE A 32 59.07 36.62 13.98
C PHE A 32 60.58 36.90 14.09
N PRO A 33 61.41 35.93 14.52
CA PRO A 33 62.84 35.89 14.21
C PRO A 33 63.15 35.11 12.91
N HIS A 34 63.98 35.72 12.08
CA HIS A 34 64.92 35.19 11.07
C HIS A 34 65.19 33.66 11.08
N GLY A 35 65.33 32.94 9.94
CA GLY A 35 65.26 33.33 8.52
C GLY A 35 66.54 33.02 7.72
N ARG A 36 66.40 32.43 6.51
CA ARG A 36 67.44 32.42 5.44
C ARG A 36 66.78 32.43 4.06
N ILE A 37 67.48 33.00 3.06
CA ILE A 37 66.89 33.50 1.80
C ILE A 37 67.76 33.10 0.60
N THR A 38 67.13 32.55 -0.45
CA THR A 38 67.45 32.74 -1.89
C THR A 38 66.17 32.38 -2.68
N ARG A 39 65.31 33.34 -3.06
CA ARG A 39 65.40 34.31 -4.19
C ARG A 39 65.02 33.72 -5.58
N PHE A 40 63.85 34.15 -6.08
CA PHE A 40 63.49 34.39 -7.50
C PHE A 40 63.54 33.18 -8.48
N SER A 41 62.82 33.14 -9.62
CA SER A 41 61.55 33.75 -10.07
C SER A 41 61.16 33.18 -11.46
N GLN A 42 59.99 33.56 -11.99
CA GLN A 42 59.58 33.45 -13.42
C GLN A 42 59.22 32.06 -13.99
N SER A 43 57.91 31.92 -14.27
CA SER A 43 57.28 31.45 -15.52
C SER A 43 57.94 30.43 -16.48
N SER A 44 57.07 29.52 -16.95
CA SER A 44 56.92 29.00 -18.33
C SER A 44 57.42 27.58 -18.69
N SER A 45 56.45 26.78 -19.16
CA SER A 45 56.52 25.76 -20.23
C SER A 45 57.41 24.51 -20.07
N TRP A 46 57.29 23.62 -21.10
CA TRP A 46 57.94 22.30 -21.29
C TRP A 46 57.37 21.17 -20.39
N GLN A 47 56.98 19.98 -20.85
CA GLN A 47 57.44 19.02 -21.89
C GLN A 47 58.76 18.30 -21.59
N LYS A 48 58.66 16.96 -21.35
CA LYS A 48 59.64 15.88 -21.66
C LYS A 48 61.03 15.97 -20.98
N GLU A 49 61.77 14.88 -20.72
CA GLU A 49 61.74 13.45 -21.09
C GLU A 49 61.99 12.59 -19.81
N CYS A 50 61.30 11.48 -19.55
CA CYS A 50 61.48 10.11 -20.05
C CYS A 50 62.71 9.33 -19.54
N GLN A 51 62.48 8.34 -18.68
CA GLN A 51 62.93 6.94 -18.83
C GLN A 51 62.19 6.04 -17.81
N GLY A 52 61.72 4.82 -18.13
CA GLY A 52 61.66 4.23 -19.48
C GLY A 52 61.61 2.71 -19.56
N VAL A 53 60.63 2.02 -18.94
CA VAL A 53 60.30 0.62 -19.27
C VAL A 53 58.78 0.47 -19.35
N GLY A 54 58.28 -0.11 -20.44
CA GLY A 54 56.85 -0.36 -20.65
C GLY A 54 56.58 -1.79 -21.10
N VAL A 55 55.35 -2.26 -20.91
CA VAL A 55 54.85 -3.53 -21.45
C VAL A 55 53.53 -3.25 -22.16
N THR A 56 53.48 -3.57 -23.45
CA THR A 56 52.29 -3.44 -24.29
C THR A 56 51.49 -4.74 -24.30
N ALA A 57 50.17 -4.64 -24.13
CA ALA A 57 49.25 -5.75 -24.34
C ALA A 57 48.61 -5.66 -25.73
N SER A 58 49.28 -6.23 -26.75
CA SER A 58 48.65 -6.43 -28.06
C SER A 58 47.90 -7.76 -28.08
N ALA A 59 46.65 -7.74 -28.54
CA ALA A 59 45.99 -8.95 -28.99
C ALA A 59 46.55 -9.32 -30.38
N ASP A 60 46.72 -10.61 -30.65
CA ASP A 60 46.99 -11.09 -32.01
C ASP A 60 46.44 -12.52 -32.22
N PHE A 61 45.97 -12.80 -33.43
CA PHE A 61 45.19 -14.00 -33.76
C PHE A 61 45.79 -14.68 -35.00
N SER A 62 46.42 -15.85 -34.85
CA SER A 62 46.88 -16.62 -36.02
C SER A 62 46.76 -18.14 -35.86
N LYS A 63 46.68 -18.84 -37.00
CA LYS A 63 46.37 -20.27 -37.15
C LYS A 63 47.56 -21.05 -37.73
N ARG A 64 47.49 -22.40 -37.65
CA ARG A 64 48.36 -23.47 -38.25
C ARG A 64 49.29 -24.15 -37.21
N ARG A 65 49.68 -25.43 -37.33
CA ARG A 65 49.38 -26.48 -38.35
C ARG A 65 49.45 -27.91 -37.74
N GLN A 66 49.05 -28.92 -38.53
CA GLN A 66 49.03 -30.34 -38.17
C GLN A 66 50.43 -30.98 -38.04
N LYS A 67 50.54 -32.08 -37.27
CA LYS A 67 51.41 -33.24 -37.57
C LYS A 67 50.79 -34.55 -37.05
N LYS A 68 51.37 -35.71 -37.39
CA LYS A 68 50.70 -37.04 -37.42
C LYS A 68 51.59 -38.17 -36.85
N MET A 69 50.98 -39.13 -36.14
CA MET A 69 51.49 -40.50 -35.85
C MET A 69 52.75 -40.59 -34.93
N SER A 70 53.11 -41.72 -34.31
CA SER A 70 52.83 -43.15 -34.61
C SER A 70 52.65 -44.08 -33.37
N ASN A 71 52.62 -45.41 -33.59
CA ASN A 71 52.12 -46.45 -32.66
C ASN A 71 53.19 -47.11 -31.76
N ALA A 72 52.74 -47.78 -30.68
CA ALA A 72 53.38 -48.99 -30.14
C ALA A 72 52.34 -50.06 -29.69
N ARG A 73 52.60 -51.32 -30.06
CA ARG A 73 51.97 -52.62 -29.71
C ARG A 73 53.07 -53.69 -30.01
N PRO A 74 53.03 -54.97 -29.55
CA PRO A 74 51.88 -55.87 -29.32
C PRO A 74 51.99 -56.60 -27.93
N LYS A 75 51.36 -57.74 -27.55
CA LYS A 75 50.70 -58.90 -28.22
C LYS A 75 49.49 -59.41 -27.39
N GLY A 76 48.62 -60.23 -28.00
CA GLY A 76 47.57 -61.04 -27.34
C GLY A 76 48.04 -62.48 -27.01
N PRO A 77 47.19 -63.53 -26.98
CA PRO A 77 45.83 -63.65 -27.55
C PRO A 77 44.73 -64.16 -26.58
N ALA A 78 43.53 -64.45 -27.11
CA ALA A 78 42.45 -65.26 -26.51
C ALA A 78 42.40 -66.68 -27.14
N PRO A 79 41.59 -67.65 -26.66
CA PRO A 79 40.15 -67.74 -27.06
C PRO A 79 39.17 -68.38 -26.03
N GLU A 80 37.86 -68.43 -26.37
CA GLU A 80 36.78 -69.36 -25.87
C GLU A 80 36.44 -69.38 -24.35
N GLY A 81 35.24 -69.80 -23.87
CA GLY A 81 33.96 -70.11 -24.51
C GLY A 81 32.88 -70.69 -23.55
N LEU A 82 31.61 -70.23 -23.64
CA LEU A 82 30.35 -70.80 -23.07
C LEU A 82 30.10 -70.81 -21.53
N THR A 83 28.85 -71.17 -21.14
CA THR A 83 28.14 -71.00 -19.84
C THR A 83 27.70 -72.38 -19.25
N PRO A 84 26.82 -72.58 -18.21
CA PRO A 84 26.03 -71.68 -17.32
C PRO A 84 25.79 -72.10 -15.82
N LYS A 85 24.99 -71.29 -15.08
CA LYS A 85 24.06 -71.61 -13.94
C LYS A 85 24.55 -71.81 -12.47
N THR A 86 23.56 -71.77 -11.56
CA THR A 86 23.54 -71.59 -10.07
C THR A 86 22.99 -72.85 -9.32
N PRO A 87 22.63 -72.84 -8.00
CA PRO A 87 23.35 -72.50 -6.74
C PRO A 87 23.23 -73.64 -5.65
N ALA A 88 23.70 -73.48 -4.38
CA ALA A 88 23.08 -74.10 -3.16
C ALA A 88 23.79 -73.87 -1.79
N ARG A 89 23.00 -73.64 -0.71
CA ARG A 89 23.10 -74.08 0.72
C ARG A 89 22.00 -73.41 1.57
N THR A 90 21.35 -73.90 2.66
CA THR A 90 21.37 -75.11 3.55
C THR A 90 22.52 -75.23 4.59
N SER A 91 22.33 -75.66 5.86
CA SER A 91 21.17 -75.86 6.78
C SER A 91 21.71 -75.94 8.25
N THR A 92 21.02 -76.24 9.37
CA THR A 92 19.63 -76.68 9.73
C THR A 92 19.18 -75.87 11.01
N GLN A 93 18.38 -76.23 12.06
CA GLN A 93 17.62 -77.38 12.64
C GLN A 93 16.56 -76.73 13.64
N LYS A 94 15.74 -77.35 14.54
CA LYS A 94 15.60 -78.71 15.10
C LYS A 94 14.13 -79.18 15.37
N ARG A 95 13.66 -79.26 16.63
CA ARG A 95 12.49 -80.05 17.17
C ARG A 95 12.11 -79.58 18.59
N ASP A 96 10.93 -79.82 19.23
CA ASP A 96 9.62 -80.53 19.01
C ASP A 96 8.62 -79.94 20.08
N GLN A 97 7.31 -80.22 20.31
CA GLN A 97 6.15 -81.04 19.83
C GLN A 97 4.84 -80.29 20.34
N THR A 98 3.54 -80.70 20.47
CA THR A 98 2.73 -81.97 20.46
C THR A 98 1.20 -81.63 20.31
N ASN A 99 0.34 -82.65 20.03
CA ASN A 99 -1.12 -82.85 20.29
C ASN A 99 -2.25 -81.78 20.09
N ASN A 100 -3.25 -82.17 19.26
CA ASN A 100 -4.76 -82.14 19.34
C ASN A 100 -5.52 -80.84 19.76
N GLU A 101 -6.78 -80.52 19.38
CA GLU A 101 -7.91 -81.15 18.61
C GLU A 101 -8.89 -80.00 18.20
N GLU A 102 -9.33 -79.77 16.94
CA GLU A 102 -10.65 -80.06 16.29
C GLU A 102 -10.77 -79.12 15.03
N LYS A 103 -11.29 -79.54 13.85
CA LYS A 103 -12.67 -79.39 13.28
C LYS A 103 -13.32 -77.98 13.33
N GLU A 104 -14.08 -77.45 12.35
CA GLU A 104 -14.39 -77.69 10.90
C GLU A 104 -15.32 -76.52 10.40
N GLY A 105 -15.61 -76.21 9.11
CA GLY A 105 -15.12 -76.63 7.80
C GLY A 105 -14.51 -75.44 7.01
N SER A 106 -15.12 -74.72 6.04
CA SER A 106 -16.29 -74.87 5.11
C SER A 106 -16.65 -73.46 4.52
N ILE A 107 -17.06 -73.19 3.27
CA ILE A 107 -17.19 -73.90 1.97
C ILE A 107 -17.30 -72.82 0.82
N GLU A 108 -17.27 -73.19 -0.47
CA GLU A 108 -17.28 -72.26 -1.65
C GLU A 108 -18.59 -72.22 -2.49
N ALA A 109 -18.71 -71.20 -3.36
CA ALA A 109 -19.21 -71.23 -4.77
C ALA A 109 -20.71 -71.10 -5.18
N ILE A 110 -20.93 -70.18 -6.15
CA ILE A 110 -21.87 -70.18 -7.32
C ILE A 110 -23.37 -69.77 -7.18
N GLY A 111 -23.80 -68.88 -8.08
CA GLY A 111 -25.18 -68.68 -8.62
C GLY A 111 -26.04 -67.60 -7.94
N GLU A 112 -27.08 -67.02 -8.57
CA GLU A 112 -27.35 -66.67 -9.99
C GLU A 112 -28.60 -65.74 -10.07
N THR A 113 -28.79 -65.00 -11.18
CA THR A 113 -30.06 -64.40 -11.71
C THR A 113 -31.01 -63.50 -10.88
N ASN A 114 -31.27 -62.30 -11.44
CA ASN A 114 -32.53 -61.58 -11.69
C ASN A 114 -33.81 -61.77 -10.81
N ASP A 115 -34.40 -60.68 -10.33
CA ASP A 115 -35.58 -59.98 -10.95
C ASP A 115 -35.92 -58.68 -10.16
N ILE A 116 -36.00 -57.50 -10.80
CA ILE A 116 -37.18 -56.84 -11.43
C ILE A 116 -38.30 -56.42 -10.45
N SER A 117 -38.45 -55.11 -10.25
CA SER A 117 -39.75 -54.39 -10.27
C SER A 117 -39.54 -52.87 -10.27
N ASP A 118 -40.32 -52.16 -11.09
CA ASP A 118 -40.23 -50.70 -11.31
C ASP A 118 -41.02 -49.87 -10.28
N ILE A 119 -40.75 -48.56 -10.23
CA ILE A 119 -41.73 -47.50 -10.60
C ILE A 119 -41.04 -46.11 -10.56
N ALA A 120 -41.49 -45.18 -11.43
CA ALA A 120 -40.78 -43.94 -11.76
C ALA A 120 -41.45 -42.65 -11.23
N VAL A 121 -40.63 -41.61 -11.02
CA VAL A 121 -41.00 -40.17 -11.03
C VAL A 121 -39.82 -39.45 -11.69
N SER A 122 -39.84 -39.10 -12.98
CA SER A 122 -40.68 -38.11 -13.69
C SER A 122 -40.32 -36.65 -13.37
N ASN A 123 -39.86 -35.91 -14.38
CA ASN A 123 -39.60 -34.46 -14.30
C ASN A 123 -40.90 -33.66 -14.33
N GLN A 124 -40.98 -32.54 -13.60
CA GLN A 124 -41.56 -31.30 -14.18
C GLN A 124 -41.16 -30.01 -13.45
N VAL A 125 -41.23 -28.91 -14.19
CA VAL A 125 -40.92 -27.54 -13.76
C VAL A 125 -42.21 -26.82 -13.37
N LEU A 126 -42.18 -25.98 -12.33
CA LEU A 126 -43.23 -24.99 -12.08
C LEU A 126 -42.65 -23.60 -11.78
N LYS A 127 -43.18 -22.60 -12.49
CA LYS A 127 -43.14 -21.18 -12.11
C LYS A 127 -44.53 -20.78 -11.60
N ASN A 128 -44.61 -19.90 -10.59
CA ASN A 128 -45.30 -18.60 -10.66
C ASN A 128 -45.71 -18.03 -9.28
N GLY A 129 -45.50 -16.71 -9.14
CA GLY A 129 -46.29 -15.79 -8.30
C GLY A 129 -46.14 -15.89 -6.76
N SER A 130 -46.66 -14.93 -5.98
CA SER A 130 -46.92 -13.49 -6.24
C SER A 130 -47.44 -12.81 -4.95
N ILE A 131 -47.11 -11.53 -4.75
CA ILE A 131 -47.33 -10.74 -3.52
C ILE A 131 -48.81 -10.45 -3.20
N VAL A 132 -49.26 -10.75 -1.96
CA VAL A 132 -50.39 -10.14 -1.21
C VAL A 132 -50.05 -10.32 0.30
N ARG A 133 -49.80 -9.32 1.17
CA ARG A 133 -50.62 -8.22 1.76
C ARG A 133 -51.82 -8.65 2.63
N VAL A 134 -51.69 -8.55 3.97
CA VAL A 134 -52.80 -8.65 4.95
C VAL A 134 -52.54 -7.71 6.15
N ASP A 135 -53.63 -7.25 6.77
CA ASP A 135 -53.77 -6.19 7.78
C ASP A 135 -54.70 -6.71 8.93
N LYS A 136 -54.75 -6.20 10.18
CA LYS A 136 -54.12 -5.03 10.84
C LYS A 136 -54.21 -5.08 12.40
N ASP A 137 -53.46 -4.17 13.04
CA ASP A 137 -53.76 -3.43 14.30
C ASP A 137 -53.99 -4.09 15.69
N VAL A 138 -53.29 -3.50 16.68
CA VAL A 138 -53.70 -3.19 18.09
C VAL A 138 -53.45 -4.18 19.27
N ALA A 139 -53.09 -3.56 20.42
CA ALA A 139 -53.09 -4.02 21.84
C ALA A 139 -51.81 -4.61 22.48
N GLU A 140 -51.02 -3.70 23.08
CA GLU A 140 -50.37 -3.74 24.42
C GLU A 140 -50.03 -5.07 25.13
N LEU A 141 -48.74 -5.28 25.44
CA LEU A 141 -48.17 -5.02 26.79
C LEU A 141 -46.63 -5.09 26.79
N GLN A 142 -45.98 -4.34 27.69
CA GLN A 142 -44.55 -3.98 27.62
C GLN A 142 -43.62 -4.89 28.46
N LYS A 143 -42.34 -4.99 28.05
CA LYS A 143 -41.22 -5.17 28.98
C LYS A 143 -39.84 -4.78 28.41
N THR A 144 -39.21 -3.81 29.09
CA THR A 144 -37.75 -3.65 29.30
C THR A 144 -36.79 -3.73 28.11
N GLU A 145 -36.55 -2.59 27.48
CA GLU A 145 -35.18 -2.08 27.22
C GLU A 145 -35.09 -0.64 27.78
N THR A 146 -33.89 -0.07 27.88
CA THR A 146 -33.67 1.32 28.35
C THR A 146 -32.85 2.10 27.34
N ASP A 147 -33.37 3.23 26.90
CA ASP A 147 -32.98 3.91 25.66
C ASP A 147 -32.57 5.39 25.91
N SER A 148 -32.66 6.22 24.87
CA SER A 148 -31.81 7.40 24.64
C SER A 148 -32.54 8.76 24.67
N GLU A 149 -32.05 9.69 23.82
CA GLU A 149 -32.45 11.07 23.52
C GLU A 149 -33.92 11.21 23.03
N SER A 150 -34.62 12.37 22.94
CA SER A 150 -34.38 13.79 23.28
C SER A 150 -35.74 14.57 23.41
N ASP A 151 -35.75 15.89 23.14
CA ASP A 151 -36.88 16.81 22.90
C ASP A 151 -37.68 17.26 24.15
N ILE A 152 -37.62 18.50 24.67
CA ILE A 152 -37.74 19.89 24.13
C ILE A 152 -39.20 20.38 23.98
N GLU A 153 -39.68 21.13 24.98
CA GLU A 153 -40.12 22.54 24.85
C GLU A 153 -40.41 23.21 26.23
N ASN A 154 -39.78 24.37 26.50
CA ASN A 154 -40.38 25.66 26.97
C ASN A 154 -41.51 25.63 28.05
N ILE A 155 -41.55 26.37 29.19
CA ILE A 155 -41.11 27.74 29.66
C ILE A 155 -41.31 27.79 31.24
N PRO A 156 -40.67 28.62 32.13
CA PRO A 156 -39.32 29.22 32.22
C PRO A 156 -38.64 29.21 33.64
N ASP A 157 -37.42 29.78 33.70
CA ASP A 157 -36.80 30.62 34.77
C ASP A 157 -36.29 30.05 36.14
N ARG A 158 -35.19 30.69 36.61
CA ARG A 158 -34.57 30.75 37.97
C ARG A 158 -33.85 29.54 38.63
N MET A 159 -32.52 29.71 38.66
CA MET A 159 -31.63 29.61 39.84
C MET A 159 -31.58 28.34 40.73
N ALA A 160 -30.57 27.51 40.44
CA ALA A 160 -29.45 27.13 41.33
C ALA A 160 -29.65 26.18 42.55
N SER A 161 -28.62 25.35 42.73
CA SER A 161 -28.23 24.53 43.91
C SER A 161 -29.16 23.42 44.41
N GLU A 162 -28.74 22.18 44.13
CA GLU A 162 -28.97 21.04 45.03
C GLU A 162 -28.15 21.21 46.34
N GLY A 163 -28.50 20.59 47.47
CA GLY A 163 -29.73 19.81 47.72
C GLY A 163 -29.61 18.83 48.89
N ARG A 164 -30.53 17.85 48.91
CA ARG A 164 -30.63 16.66 49.78
C ARG A 164 -30.74 16.87 51.30
N GLN A 165 -31.92 16.55 51.82
CA GLN A 165 -32.07 15.86 53.10
C GLN A 165 -32.90 14.58 52.88
N LEU A 166 -32.75 13.58 53.75
CA LEU A 166 -33.46 12.29 53.65
C LEU A 166 -34.90 12.37 54.19
N ASP A 167 -35.75 11.48 53.68
CA ASP A 167 -37.14 11.28 54.15
C ASP A 167 -37.16 10.56 55.52
N ASP A 168 -38.14 10.91 56.37
CA ASP A 168 -38.33 10.28 57.68
C ASP A 168 -39.83 10.20 58.03
N ARG A 169 -40.31 9.01 58.42
CA ARG A 169 -41.73 8.73 58.62
C ARG A 169 -42.11 8.71 60.09
N LYS A 170 -42.95 9.67 60.48
CA LYS A 170 -43.56 9.76 61.82
C LYS A 170 -44.42 8.56 62.19
N THR A 171 -44.44 8.29 63.49
CA THR A 171 -45.65 7.90 64.25
C THR A 171 -45.76 8.77 65.52
N ASP A 172 -46.97 8.90 66.06
CA ASP A 172 -47.30 9.62 67.31
C ASP A 172 -46.59 8.98 68.56
N ASP A 173 -46.51 9.60 69.76
CA ASP A 173 -47.65 10.02 70.59
C ASP A 173 -47.29 10.93 71.81
N THR A 174 -48.33 11.51 72.44
CA THR A 174 -48.45 12.01 73.83
C THR A 174 -47.56 13.13 74.41
N THR A 175 -48.20 14.31 74.57
CA THR A 175 -48.22 15.18 75.78
C THR A 175 -46.97 15.93 76.30
N LYS A 176 -47.21 17.20 76.70
CA LYS A 176 -46.45 18.08 77.63
C LYS A 176 -44.93 18.19 77.39
N ASP A 177 -44.36 19.34 77.00
CA ASP A 177 -44.63 20.68 77.53
C ASP A 177 -44.67 21.80 76.46
N LYS A 178 -45.30 22.93 76.79
CA LYS A 178 -45.39 24.13 75.93
C LYS A 178 -44.72 25.36 76.57
N SER A 179 -43.39 25.39 76.57
CA SER A 179 -42.64 26.63 76.84
C SER A 179 -41.21 26.70 76.27
N THR A 180 -40.55 25.58 75.94
CA THR A 180 -39.08 25.55 75.73
C THR A 180 -38.58 25.27 74.30
N LYS A 181 -39.43 24.83 73.36
CA LYS A 181 -38.97 24.40 72.00
C LYS A 181 -38.76 25.52 70.97
N THR A 182 -38.99 26.78 71.33
CA THR A 182 -38.67 27.93 70.45
C THR A 182 -37.19 28.30 70.52
N ASP A 183 -36.59 28.16 71.71
CA ASP A 183 -35.25 28.68 71.98
C ASP A 183 -34.15 27.78 71.40
N GLU A 184 -34.29 26.45 71.45
CA GLU A 184 -33.25 25.50 70.99
C GLU A 184 -32.86 25.72 69.51
N LYS A 185 -33.84 25.95 68.62
CA LYS A 185 -33.55 26.22 67.21
C LYS A 185 -32.91 27.60 66.98
N MET A 186 -33.31 28.62 67.73
CA MET A 186 -32.64 29.92 67.68
C MET A 186 -31.21 29.81 68.24
N ILE A 187 -30.98 29.02 69.28
CA ILE A 187 -29.65 28.75 69.84
C ILE A 187 -28.76 28.02 68.82
N GLU A 188 -29.30 27.08 68.03
CA GLU A 188 -28.51 26.36 67.03
C GLU A 188 -28.15 27.25 65.81
N GLU A 189 -29.08 28.05 65.29
CA GLU A 189 -28.78 29.06 64.26
C GLU A 189 -27.82 30.14 64.79
N VAL A 190 -28.04 30.65 66.00
CA VAL A 190 -27.16 31.65 66.64
C VAL A 190 -25.78 31.05 66.94
N SER A 191 -25.67 29.76 67.27
CA SER A 191 -24.40 29.05 67.46
C SER A 191 -23.64 28.85 66.14
N LEU A 192 -24.33 28.50 65.05
CA LEU A 192 -23.73 28.48 63.71
C LEU A 192 -23.28 29.88 63.27
N LYS A 193 -24.09 30.90 63.54
CA LYS A 193 -23.77 32.29 63.21
C LYS A 193 -22.59 32.82 64.04
N LEU A 194 -22.55 32.53 65.34
CA LEU A 194 -21.42 32.81 66.23
C LEU A 194 -20.16 32.05 65.81
N LYS A 195 -20.26 30.79 65.37
CA LYS A 195 -19.09 30.06 64.82
C LYS A 195 -18.56 30.73 63.56
N LEU A 196 -19.42 31.04 62.60
CA LEU A 196 -19.02 31.73 61.36
C LEU A 196 -18.47 33.14 61.64
N GLU A 197 -19.03 33.86 62.61
CA GLU A 197 -18.57 35.19 63.03
C GLU A 197 -17.25 35.13 63.82
N MET A 198 -17.06 34.13 64.69
CA MET A 198 -15.78 33.84 65.34
C MET A 198 -14.71 33.40 64.34
N GLU A 199 -15.05 32.55 63.37
CA GLU A 199 -14.13 32.12 62.30
C GLU A 199 -13.76 33.27 61.36
N ALA A 200 -14.72 34.15 61.02
CA ALA A 200 -14.47 35.36 60.26
C ALA A 200 -13.58 36.36 61.02
N ASN A 201 -13.81 36.55 62.32
CA ASN A 201 -12.97 37.38 63.17
C ASN A 201 -11.56 36.78 63.33
N LEU A 202 -11.45 35.47 63.59
CA LEU A 202 -10.16 34.77 63.68
C LEU A 202 -9.39 34.78 62.33
N ARG A 203 -10.11 34.73 61.19
CA ARG A 203 -9.53 34.97 59.85
C ARG A 203 -9.01 36.39 59.73
N LYS A 204 -9.80 37.39 60.14
CA LYS A 204 -9.43 38.81 60.07
C LYS A 204 -8.22 39.13 60.94
N GLU A 205 -8.18 38.67 62.18
CA GLU A 205 -7.03 38.80 63.09
C GLU A 205 -5.76 38.16 62.49
N LYS A 206 -5.86 36.95 61.91
CA LYS A 206 -4.74 36.29 61.24
C LYS A 206 -4.25 37.07 60.02
N ILE A 207 -5.15 37.60 59.19
CA ILE A 207 -4.77 38.42 58.02
C ILE A 207 -4.12 39.73 58.47
N GLU A 208 -4.60 40.36 59.55
CA GLU A 208 -3.99 41.57 60.12
C GLU A 208 -2.59 41.30 60.70
N MET A 209 -2.41 40.21 61.46
CA MET A 209 -1.09 39.77 61.94
C MET A 209 -0.12 39.51 60.79
N LEU A 210 -0.55 38.80 59.74
CA LEU A 210 0.28 38.51 58.57
C LEU A 210 0.62 39.78 57.78
N ALA A 211 -0.30 40.75 57.70
CA ALA A 211 -0.04 42.04 57.06
C ALA A 211 1.02 42.86 57.82
N GLU A 212 0.97 42.89 59.16
CA GLU A 212 2.00 43.55 59.98
C GLU A 212 3.35 42.82 59.94
N GLU A 213 3.35 41.48 60.00
CA GLU A 213 4.57 40.66 59.93
C GLU A 213 5.30 40.84 58.58
N ASN A 214 4.55 40.75 57.46
CA ASN A 214 5.13 40.90 56.13
C ASN A 214 5.59 42.34 55.87
N PHE A 215 4.82 43.35 56.28
CA PHE A 215 5.25 44.75 56.20
C PHE A 215 6.53 45.00 57.00
N SER A 216 6.63 44.45 58.22
CA SER A 216 7.81 44.59 59.08
C SER A 216 9.06 43.91 58.53
N ARG A 217 8.89 42.87 57.70
CA ARG A 217 9.98 42.20 56.96
C ARG A 217 10.31 42.84 55.61
N GLY A 218 9.54 43.84 55.17
CA GLY A 218 9.67 44.45 53.84
C GLY A 218 9.13 43.58 52.70
N ASN A 219 8.36 42.53 53.00
CA ASN A 219 7.76 41.66 52.00
C ASN A 219 6.67 42.43 51.23
N LYS A 220 6.83 42.56 49.91
CA LYS A 220 5.88 43.25 49.02
C LYS A 220 4.47 42.65 49.06
N MET A 221 4.33 41.35 49.32
CA MET A 221 3.06 40.63 49.26
C MET A 221 2.91 39.50 50.30
N PHE A 222 1.70 38.98 50.46
CA PHE A 222 1.41 37.67 51.08
C PHE A 222 0.13 37.04 50.49
N VAL A 223 -0.14 35.78 50.84
CA VAL A 223 -1.41 35.08 50.51
C VAL A 223 -2.08 34.54 51.77
N PHE A 224 -3.41 34.44 51.74
CA PHE A 224 -4.20 33.80 52.79
C PHE A 224 -5.20 32.78 52.21
N PRO A 225 -5.28 31.53 52.73
CA PRO A 225 -4.36 30.92 53.69
C PRO A 225 -2.92 30.84 53.18
N GLN A 226 -1.94 30.79 54.09
CA GLN A 226 -0.51 30.67 53.72
C GLN A 226 -0.19 29.33 53.04
N LEU A 227 -0.86 28.26 53.48
CA LEU A 227 -0.81 26.95 52.85
C LEU A 227 -1.88 26.91 51.75
N VAL A 228 -1.46 27.07 50.51
CA VAL A 228 -2.34 27.02 49.33
C VAL A 228 -2.51 25.57 48.89
N LYS A 229 -3.76 25.17 48.64
CA LYS A 229 -4.13 23.83 48.16
C LYS A 229 -4.90 23.93 46.84
N PRO A 230 -5.02 22.82 46.07
CA PRO A 230 -5.84 22.78 44.87
C PRO A 230 -7.33 22.83 45.19
N ASP A 231 -8.13 23.26 44.21
CA ASP A 231 -9.59 23.40 44.31
C ASP A 231 -10.03 24.35 45.45
N GLN A 232 -9.25 25.41 45.66
CA GLN A 232 -9.38 26.29 46.81
C GLN A 232 -9.31 27.77 46.41
N ASP A 233 -10.20 28.59 46.96
CA ASP A 233 -10.06 30.05 46.88
C ASP A 233 -8.97 30.54 47.84
N ILE A 234 -8.10 31.41 47.34
CA ILE A 234 -7.09 32.14 48.12
C ILE A 234 -7.27 33.65 47.95
N GLU A 235 -6.80 34.41 48.92
CA GLU A 235 -6.81 35.87 48.88
C GLU A 235 -5.36 36.38 48.82
N VAL A 236 -5.04 37.07 47.72
CA VAL A 236 -3.69 37.55 47.37
C VAL A 236 -3.58 39.02 47.74
N PHE A 237 -2.62 39.37 48.60
CA PHE A 237 -2.43 40.71 49.15
C PHE A 237 -1.11 41.34 48.69
N LEU A 238 -1.16 42.50 48.02
CA LEU A 238 0.00 43.33 47.67
C LEU A 238 0.03 44.59 48.55
N ASN A 239 1.19 44.95 49.10
CA ASN A 239 1.40 46.28 49.67
C ASN A 239 1.87 47.23 48.57
N ARG A 240 0.94 48.04 48.05
CA ARG A 240 1.21 48.94 46.93
C ARG A 240 2.31 49.95 47.26
N SER A 241 2.48 50.35 48.52
CA SER A 241 3.55 51.28 48.94
C SER A 241 4.97 50.68 48.95
N LEU A 242 5.09 49.36 48.97
CA LEU A 242 6.37 48.63 48.82
C LEU A 242 6.63 48.19 47.36
N SER A 243 5.68 48.47 46.46
CA SER A 243 5.73 48.11 45.04
C SER A 243 6.17 49.30 44.17
N ILE A 244 6.63 49.00 42.95
CA ILE A 244 6.82 50.00 41.88
C ILE A 244 5.48 50.72 41.55
N LEU A 245 4.34 50.08 41.84
CA LEU A 245 2.98 50.59 41.60
C LEU A 245 2.48 51.61 42.65
N ASN A 246 3.37 52.15 43.50
CA ASN A 246 3.01 53.00 44.65
C ASN A 246 2.18 54.26 44.31
N ASN A 247 2.32 54.82 43.11
CA ASN A 247 1.57 55.98 42.64
C ASN A 247 0.40 55.64 41.69
N GLU A 248 0.23 54.37 41.30
CA GLU A 248 -0.72 53.94 40.27
C GLU A 248 -2.15 53.85 40.82
N THR A 249 -3.13 54.35 40.07
CA THR A 249 -4.54 54.42 40.51
C THR A 249 -5.26 53.07 40.44
N ASP A 250 -4.92 52.27 39.44
CA ASP A 250 -5.41 50.91 39.25
C ASP A 250 -4.26 49.91 39.46
N VAL A 251 -4.53 48.85 40.21
CA VAL A 251 -3.61 47.72 40.41
C VAL A 251 -4.32 46.45 39.97
N LEU A 252 -3.68 45.70 39.08
CA LEU A 252 -4.14 44.40 38.62
C LEU A 252 -3.08 43.34 38.90
N ILE A 253 -3.53 42.11 39.16
CA ILE A 253 -2.73 40.90 39.01
C ILE A 253 -2.97 40.34 37.61
N MET A 254 -1.92 39.88 36.95
CA MET A 254 -2.00 39.01 35.77
C MET A 254 -1.18 37.76 36.10
N GLY A 255 -1.77 36.59 35.94
CA GLY A 255 -1.14 35.33 36.31
C GLY A 255 -1.69 34.13 35.57
N ALA A 256 -1.12 32.98 35.89
CA ALA A 256 -1.50 31.67 35.38
C ALA A 256 -0.95 30.58 36.32
N PHE A 257 -1.35 29.35 36.11
CA PHE A 257 -0.89 28.20 36.88
C PHE A 257 0.14 27.39 36.09
N ASN A 258 0.99 26.66 36.81
CA ASN A 258 1.96 25.69 36.29
C ASN A 258 2.88 26.30 35.21
N ASP A 259 3.73 27.25 35.60
CA ASP A 259 4.76 27.86 34.74
C ASP A 259 4.18 28.58 33.51
N TRP A 260 3.09 29.33 33.75
CA TRP A 260 2.25 30.01 32.76
C TRP A 260 1.52 29.11 31.74
N ARG A 261 1.43 27.79 31.98
CA ARG A 261 0.86 26.82 31.02
C ARG A 261 -0.63 26.50 31.22
N TRP A 262 -1.25 26.94 32.32
CA TRP A 262 -2.63 26.59 32.67
C TRP A 262 -3.47 27.77 33.13
N LYS A 263 -4.72 27.85 32.67
CA LYS A 263 -5.80 28.75 33.13
C LYS A 263 -5.31 30.16 33.56
N SER A 264 -4.90 30.99 32.59
CA SER A 264 -4.51 32.37 32.88
C SER A 264 -5.67 33.23 33.37
N PHE A 265 -5.35 34.21 34.22
CA PHE A 265 -6.30 35.12 34.84
C PHE A 265 -5.73 36.54 34.92
N THR A 266 -6.61 37.54 34.82
CA THR A 266 -6.28 38.95 35.06
C THR A 266 -7.38 39.55 35.93
N MET A 267 -7.02 40.06 37.11
CA MET A 267 -7.99 40.52 38.11
C MET A 267 -7.56 41.86 38.71
N ARG A 268 -8.54 42.75 38.94
CA ARG A 268 -8.30 44.05 39.60
C ARG A 268 -8.31 43.89 41.11
N LEU A 269 -7.25 44.35 41.77
CA LEU A 269 -7.17 44.39 43.23
C LEU A 269 -8.04 45.54 43.76
N LYS A 270 -8.57 45.36 44.97
CA LYS A 270 -9.30 46.38 45.73
C LYS A 270 -8.49 46.73 46.98
N LYS A 271 -8.53 47.98 47.43
CA LYS A 271 -7.86 48.36 48.68
C LYS A 271 -8.44 47.58 49.87
N ALA A 272 -7.59 46.90 50.62
CA ALA A 272 -7.98 46.08 51.76
C ALA A 272 -8.16 46.94 53.03
N HIS A 273 -9.04 46.51 53.94
CA HIS A 273 -9.27 47.17 55.24
C HIS A 273 -8.20 46.77 56.28
N LEU A 274 -6.93 46.92 55.91
CA LEU A 274 -5.75 46.54 56.71
C LEU A 274 -4.87 47.76 57.01
N LYS A 275 -4.02 47.65 58.02
CA LYS A 275 -3.09 48.72 58.43
C LYS A 275 -1.92 48.84 57.44
N GLY A 276 -2.03 49.75 56.49
CA GLY A 276 -1.05 50.02 55.44
C GLY A 276 -1.72 50.36 54.11
N ASP A 277 -0.94 50.45 53.02
CA ASP A 277 -1.51 50.53 51.66
C ASP A 277 -1.61 49.13 51.03
N TRP A 278 -2.32 48.24 51.72
CA TRP A 278 -2.58 46.87 51.29
C TRP A 278 -3.78 46.83 50.33
N TRP A 279 -3.65 46.03 49.27
CA TRP A 279 -4.66 45.80 48.24
C TRP A 279 -4.80 44.29 48.03
N SER A 280 -6.01 43.79 47.82
CA SER A 280 -6.28 42.35 47.69
C SER A 280 -7.21 41.98 46.53
N CYS A 281 -7.11 40.73 46.11
CA CYS A 281 -8.08 40.05 45.26
C CYS A 281 -8.21 38.58 45.67
N GLN A 282 -9.36 37.97 45.39
CA GLN A 282 -9.54 36.52 45.54
C GLN A 282 -9.23 35.85 44.20
N VAL A 283 -8.50 34.75 44.25
CA VAL A 283 -8.12 33.92 43.10
C VAL A 283 -8.50 32.48 43.43
N HIS A 284 -9.22 31.82 42.53
CA HIS A 284 -9.51 30.39 42.64
C HIS A 284 -8.33 29.58 42.11
N VAL A 285 -7.79 28.67 42.92
CA VAL A 285 -6.68 27.79 42.55
C VAL A 285 -7.23 26.47 41.99
N PRO A 286 -7.07 26.18 40.69
CA PRO A 286 -7.63 24.97 40.09
C PRO A 286 -7.06 23.69 40.70
N LYS A 287 -7.85 22.61 40.71
CA LYS A 287 -7.43 21.28 41.16
C LYS A 287 -6.15 20.73 40.47
N GLU A 288 -5.83 21.23 39.28
CA GLU A 288 -4.66 20.79 38.48
C GLU A 288 -3.38 21.58 38.79
N ALA A 289 -3.42 22.57 39.70
CA ALA A 289 -2.29 23.45 39.97
C ALA A 289 -1.29 22.87 40.99
N TYR A 290 0.00 22.91 40.66
CA TYR A 290 1.12 22.77 41.61
C TYR A 290 1.80 24.11 41.94
N LYS A 291 1.54 25.14 41.13
CA LYS A 291 2.17 26.45 41.22
C LYS A 291 1.30 27.53 40.58
N MET A 292 1.34 28.74 41.12
CA MET A 292 0.72 29.94 40.55
C MET A 292 1.82 30.99 40.30
N ASP A 293 1.93 31.45 39.06
CA ASP A 293 2.90 32.43 38.58
C ASP A 293 2.17 33.72 38.18
N PHE A 294 2.68 34.88 38.59
CA PHE A 294 1.99 36.15 38.37
C PHE A 294 2.89 37.39 38.48
N VAL A 295 2.39 38.49 37.92
CA VAL A 295 2.95 39.84 38.04
C VAL A 295 1.84 40.82 38.42
N PHE A 296 2.20 41.93 39.08
CA PHE A 296 1.27 43.04 39.30
C PHE A 296 1.55 44.16 38.29
N PHE A 297 0.51 44.85 37.82
CA PHE A 297 0.67 45.91 36.82
C PHE A 297 -0.46 46.95 36.87
N ASN A 298 -0.23 48.11 36.25
CA ASN A 298 -1.19 49.23 36.19
C ASN A 298 -2.23 49.11 35.05
N GLY A 299 -2.32 47.95 34.40
CA GLY A 299 -3.15 47.76 33.20
C GLY A 299 -2.55 48.30 31.91
N GLN A 300 -1.34 48.88 31.94
CA GLN A 300 -0.72 49.56 30.79
C GLN A 300 0.75 49.12 30.60
N ASN A 301 1.69 49.84 31.20
CA ASN A 301 3.13 49.73 30.94
C ASN A 301 4.01 49.67 32.21
N VAL A 302 3.44 49.86 33.41
CA VAL A 302 4.17 49.72 34.68
C VAL A 302 3.85 48.33 35.24
N TYR A 303 4.90 47.50 35.38
CA TYR A 303 4.84 46.15 35.92
C TYR A 303 5.77 46.04 37.13
N ASP A 304 5.27 45.45 38.21
CA ASP A 304 6.10 44.89 39.28
C ASP A 304 6.15 43.37 39.07
N ASN A 305 7.28 42.91 38.53
CA ASN A 305 7.60 41.50 38.37
C ASN A 305 8.67 41.06 39.38
N ASN A 306 8.60 41.59 40.62
CA ASN A 306 9.44 41.18 41.74
C ASN A 306 10.93 41.11 41.36
N ASP A 307 11.43 42.25 40.88
CA ASP A 307 12.84 42.49 40.56
C ASP A 307 13.41 41.49 39.53
N THR A 308 12.69 41.36 38.40
CA THR A 308 12.94 40.46 37.24
C THR A 308 12.67 38.96 37.45
N LYS A 309 11.89 38.59 38.46
CA LYS A 309 11.41 37.22 38.68
C LYS A 309 9.96 37.23 39.15
N ASP A 310 9.04 36.85 38.26
CA ASP A 310 7.60 36.73 38.53
C ASP A 310 7.30 36.15 39.91
N PHE A 311 6.26 36.68 40.56
CA PHE A 311 5.83 36.20 41.86
C PHE A 311 5.32 34.75 41.69
N CYS A 312 5.72 33.89 42.61
CA CYS A 312 5.45 32.45 42.60
C CYS A 312 4.85 32.02 43.93
N VAL A 313 3.77 31.24 43.87
CA VAL A 313 3.16 30.57 45.03
C VAL A 313 3.01 29.09 44.72
N THR A 314 3.64 28.24 45.53
CA THR A 314 3.52 26.78 45.45
C THR A 314 2.15 26.33 45.98
N VAL A 315 1.57 25.30 45.34
CA VAL A 315 0.31 24.66 45.76
C VAL A 315 0.64 23.28 46.32
N GLU A 316 0.38 23.05 47.61
CA GLU A 316 0.67 21.77 48.27
C GLU A 316 -0.48 20.78 48.13
N GLY A 317 -0.17 19.57 47.66
CA GLY A 317 -1.15 18.49 47.44
C GLY A 317 -1.83 18.50 46.07
N GLY A 318 -1.32 19.27 45.10
CA GLY A 318 -1.71 19.20 43.69
C GLY A 318 -1.12 18.00 42.95
N MET A 319 -1.42 17.92 41.65
CA MET A 319 -0.68 17.09 40.69
C MET A 319 0.82 17.40 40.76
N ASP A 320 1.71 16.44 40.51
CA ASP A 320 3.10 16.78 40.24
C ASP A 320 3.31 17.26 38.78
N VAL A 321 4.54 17.64 38.43
CA VAL A 321 4.86 18.14 37.08
C VAL A 321 4.64 17.08 35.99
N PHE A 322 4.84 15.79 36.30
CA PHE A 322 4.61 14.68 35.37
C PHE A 322 3.13 14.30 35.25
N ASP A 323 2.38 14.32 36.36
CA ASP A 323 0.93 14.16 36.36
C ASP A 323 0.26 15.28 35.55
N PHE A 324 0.73 16.52 35.69
CA PHE A 324 0.22 17.65 34.93
C PHE A 324 0.56 17.57 33.42
N GLU A 325 1.76 17.07 33.04
CA GLU A 325 2.10 16.81 31.64
C GLU A 325 1.23 15.68 31.03
N ASP A 326 0.99 14.60 31.77
CA ASP A 326 0.13 13.51 31.31
C ASP A 326 -1.36 13.93 31.27
N PHE A 327 -1.80 14.86 32.13
CA PHE A 327 -3.11 15.52 32.05
C PHE A 327 -3.21 16.44 30.82
N LEU A 328 -2.20 17.26 30.53
CA LEU A 328 -2.16 18.09 29.31
C LEU A 328 -2.20 17.25 28.04
N LEU A 329 -1.61 16.04 28.05
CA LEU A 329 -1.73 15.09 26.95
C LEU A 329 -3.16 14.58 26.78
N GLU A 330 -3.86 14.21 27.87
CA GLU A 330 -5.25 13.74 27.78
C GLU A 330 -6.24 14.85 27.36
N GLU A 331 -6.01 16.11 27.72
CA GLU A 331 -6.77 17.25 27.18
C GLU A 331 -6.46 17.48 25.69
N LYS A 332 -5.17 17.50 25.31
CA LYS A 332 -4.73 17.63 23.91
C LYS A 332 -5.28 16.49 23.03
N ARG A 333 -5.42 15.29 23.57
CA ARG A 333 -6.03 14.15 22.89
C ARG A 333 -7.50 14.45 22.55
N LYS A 334 -8.30 14.94 23.50
CA LYS A 334 -9.71 15.31 23.28
C LYS A 334 -9.84 16.43 22.24
N GLU A 335 -8.92 17.41 22.28
CA GLU A 335 -8.85 18.48 21.27
C GLU A 335 -8.57 17.90 19.87
N LEU A 336 -7.59 17.00 19.74
CA LEU A 336 -7.27 16.32 18.48
C LEU A 336 -8.41 15.42 17.98
N GLU A 337 -9.09 14.69 18.87
CA GLU A 337 -10.28 13.88 18.53
C GLU A 337 -11.46 14.76 18.06
N LYS A 338 -11.60 15.98 18.59
CA LYS A 338 -12.58 16.97 18.12
C LYS A 338 -12.20 17.55 16.76
N LEU A 339 -10.96 18.02 16.59
CA LEU A 339 -10.43 18.55 15.34
C LEU A 339 -10.50 17.54 14.20
N ALA A 340 -10.23 16.25 14.49
CA ALA A 340 -10.35 15.17 13.50
C ALA A 340 -11.79 14.99 13.00
N LYS A 341 -12.79 15.13 13.87
CA LYS A 341 -14.22 15.08 13.48
C LYS A 341 -14.60 16.28 12.61
N GLU A 342 -14.23 17.50 13.04
CA GLU A 342 -14.48 18.73 12.28
C GLU A 342 -13.79 18.74 10.91
N GLN A 343 -12.58 18.18 10.81
CA GLN A 343 -11.86 18.04 9.55
C GLN A 343 -12.52 16.98 8.65
N ALA A 344 -12.89 15.81 9.18
CA ALA A 344 -13.56 14.76 8.41
C ALA A 344 -14.93 15.20 7.86
N GLU A 345 -15.67 16.02 8.60
CA GLU A 345 -16.91 16.63 8.12
C GLU A 345 -16.65 17.63 6.98
N ARG A 346 -15.64 18.49 7.12
CA ARG A 346 -15.24 19.45 6.08
C ARG A 346 -14.73 18.76 4.80
N GLU A 347 -14.00 17.66 4.94
CA GLU A 347 -13.52 16.85 3.81
C GLU A 347 -14.68 16.19 3.05
N ARG A 348 -15.72 15.70 3.76
CA ARG A 348 -16.96 15.24 3.12
C ARG A 348 -17.65 16.36 2.33
N GLN A 349 -17.83 17.54 2.93
CA GLN A 349 -18.47 18.68 2.26
C GLN A 349 -17.71 19.13 1.00
N ILE A 350 -16.37 19.10 1.03
CA ILE A 350 -15.53 19.42 -0.15
C ILE A 350 -15.67 18.35 -1.24
N GLU A 351 -15.75 17.08 -0.87
CA GLU A 351 -15.89 15.97 -1.82
C GLU A 351 -17.30 15.89 -2.42
N GLU A 352 -18.34 16.18 -1.64
CA GLU A 352 -19.72 16.35 -2.13
C GLU A 352 -19.81 17.48 -3.15
N GLN A 353 -19.23 18.66 -2.86
CA GLN A 353 -19.18 19.79 -3.80
C GLN A 353 -18.46 19.41 -5.11
N ARG A 354 -17.35 18.67 -5.03
CA ARG A 354 -16.64 18.14 -6.21
C ARG A 354 -17.48 17.17 -7.02
N GLN A 355 -18.22 16.27 -6.36
CA GLN A 355 -19.08 15.31 -7.06
C GLN A 355 -20.26 16.03 -7.76
N ILE A 356 -20.82 17.08 -7.18
CA ILE A 356 -21.83 17.94 -7.82
C ILE A 356 -21.27 18.64 -9.07
N GLU A 357 -20.06 19.21 -8.98
CA GLU A 357 -19.39 19.86 -10.12
C GLU A 357 -19.02 18.86 -11.23
N ALA A 358 -18.53 17.67 -10.86
CA ALA A 358 -18.20 16.60 -11.78
C ALA A 358 -19.45 16.01 -12.47
N GLU A 359 -20.54 15.75 -11.73
CA GLU A 359 -21.81 15.28 -12.33
C GLU A 359 -22.35 16.32 -13.32
N LYS A 360 -22.30 17.61 -12.97
CA LYS A 360 -22.71 18.70 -13.87
C LYS A 360 -21.90 18.72 -15.17
N ALA A 361 -20.56 18.64 -15.08
CA ALA A 361 -19.69 18.63 -16.25
C ALA A 361 -19.90 17.37 -17.11
N ALA A 362 -20.04 16.20 -16.49
CA ALA A 362 -20.31 14.95 -17.21
C ALA A 362 -21.69 14.98 -17.89
N ARG A 363 -22.71 15.56 -17.25
CA ARG A 363 -24.06 15.75 -17.82
C ARG A 363 -24.08 16.73 -18.99
N GLU A 364 -23.18 17.72 -19.01
CA GLU A 364 -23.00 18.61 -20.15
C GLU A 364 -22.30 17.89 -21.31
N ALA A 365 -21.30 17.04 -21.02
CA ALA A 365 -20.65 16.18 -22.01
C ALA A 365 -21.61 15.14 -22.63
N ASP A 366 -22.43 14.44 -21.83
CA ASP A 366 -23.48 13.52 -22.33
C ASP A 366 -24.41 14.23 -23.33
N ARG A 367 -24.76 15.50 -23.06
CA ARG A 367 -25.65 16.30 -23.94
C ARG A 367 -24.94 16.72 -25.22
N ALA A 368 -23.65 17.07 -25.16
CA ALA A 368 -22.86 17.34 -26.37
C ALA A 368 -22.75 16.09 -27.25
N GLN A 369 -22.47 14.92 -26.65
CA GLN A 369 -22.39 13.64 -27.37
C GLN A 369 -23.75 13.22 -27.95
N ALA A 370 -24.85 13.43 -27.22
CA ALA A 370 -26.20 13.14 -27.72
C ALA A 370 -26.52 13.96 -28.96
N ARG A 371 -26.09 15.23 -29.03
CA ARG A 371 -26.27 16.10 -30.19
C ARG A 371 -25.47 15.63 -31.40
N GLU A 372 -24.18 15.35 -31.24
CA GLU A 372 -23.33 14.86 -32.34
C GLU A 372 -23.89 13.57 -32.97
N GLU A 373 -24.36 12.65 -32.13
CA GLU A 373 -24.98 11.40 -32.59
C GLU A 373 -26.37 11.63 -33.22
N THR A 374 -27.15 12.60 -32.74
CA THR A 374 -28.43 13.00 -33.34
C THR A 374 -28.22 13.66 -34.70
N GLU A 375 -27.23 14.56 -34.84
CA GLU A 375 -26.85 15.18 -36.11
C GLU A 375 -26.35 14.14 -37.12
N ARG A 376 -25.49 13.20 -36.71
CA ARG A 376 -25.05 12.06 -37.55
C ARG A 376 -26.25 11.23 -38.06
N ARG A 377 -27.20 10.89 -37.18
CA ARG A 377 -28.42 10.15 -37.57
C ARG A 377 -29.30 10.97 -38.51
N ARG A 378 -29.39 12.29 -38.29
CA ARG A 378 -30.14 13.21 -39.14
C ARG A 378 -29.53 13.33 -40.52
N GLU A 379 -28.20 13.36 -40.66
CA GLU A 379 -27.54 13.31 -41.97
C GLU A 379 -27.83 12.00 -42.72
N VAL A 380 -27.78 10.86 -42.03
CA VAL A 380 -28.07 9.53 -42.60
C VAL A 380 -29.53 9.42 -43.04
N LEU A 381 -30.50 9.77 -42.19
CA LEU A 381 -31.91 9.70 -42.55
C LEU A 381 -32.27 10.68 -43.68
N ASN A 382 -31.61 11.84 -43.76
CA ASN A 382 -31.75 12.77 -44.88
C ASN A 382 -31.18 12.23 -46.20
N GLN A 383 -30.33 11.20 -46.21
CA GLN A 383 -29.93 10.50 -47.43
C GLN A 383 -31.01 9.49 -47.88
N PHE A 384 -31.66 8.79 -46.95
CA PHE A 384 -32.77 7.89 -47.26
C PHE A 384 -34.02 8.66 -47.73
N MET A 385 -34.38 9.76 -47.05
CA MET A 385 -35.47 10.67 -47.47
C MET A 385 -35.29 11.20 -48.92
N LYS A 386 -34.06 11.34 -49.41
CA LYS A 386 -33.77 11.76 -50.80
C LYS A 386 -33.87 10.64 -51.83
N LYS A 387 -33.82 9.37 -51.40
CA LYS A 387 -34.02 8.19 -52.25
C LYS A 387 -35.48 7.73 -52.27
N ALA A 388 -36.24 8.05 -51.23
CA ALA A 388 -37.61 7.62 -51.06
C ALA A 388 -38.54 8.16 -52.15
N ALA A 389 -39.27 7.26 -52.78
CA ALA A 389 -40.29 7.58 -53.78
C ALA A 389 -41.70 7.48 -53.17
N ARG A 390 -42.72 7.89 -53.92
CA ARG A 390 -44.14 7.66 -53.56
C ARG A 390 -44.70 6.36 -54.16
N SER A 391 -44.17 6.01 -55.32
CA SER A 391 -44.36 4.78 -56.07
C SER A 391 -43.26 4.70 -57.13
N VAL A 392 -43.06 3.53 -57.73
CA VAL A 392 -42.26 3.37 -58.95
C VAL A 392 -43.14 2.67 -59.98
N ASP A 393 -43.36 3.34 -61.11
CA ASP A 393 -44.28 2.88 -62.15
C ASP A 393 -43.94 1.45 -62.61
N ASN A 394 -44.97 0.62 -62.75
CA ASN A 394 -44.88 -0.82 -63.05
C ASN A 394 -44.01 -1.66 -62.09
N VAL A 395 -43.59 -1.14 -60.92
CA VAL A 395 -42.79 -1.89 -59.91
C VAL A 395 -43.50 -1.97 -58.56
N TRP A 396 -43.86 -0.84 -57.92
CA TRP A 396 -44.53 -0.83 -56.62
C TRP A 396 -45.33 0.45 -56.35
N TYR A 397 -46.37 0.36 -55.53
CA TYR A 397 -47.12 1.52 -55.02
C TYR A 397 -47.76 1.24 -53.63
N ILE A 398 -48.21 2.30 -52.94
CA ILE A 398 -48.86 2.23 -51.63
C ILE A 398 -50.25 2.89 -51.70
N GLU A 399 -51.27 2.26 -51.12
CA GLU A 399 -52.61 2.82 -50.92
C GLU A 399 -53.03 2.80 -49.43
N PRO A 400 -53.68 3.86 -48.91
CA PRO A 400 -53.84 5.17 -49.51
C PRO A 400 -52.48 5.88 -49.69
N SER A 401 -52.38 6.78 -50.67
CA SER A 401 -51.13 7.53 -50.96
C SER A 401 -50.86 8.70 -50.01
N GLU A 402 -51.77 8.96 -49.06
CA GLU A 402 -51.55 9.83 -47.90
C GLU A 402 -51.86 9.06 -46.61
N PHE A 403 -50.85 8.89 -45.76
CA PHE A 403 -50.92 8.11 -44.53
C PHE A 403 -50.00 8.70 -43.44
N LYS A 404 -50.22 8.30 -42.19
CA LYS A 404 -49.40 8.61 -41.00
C LYS A 404 -48.95 7.32 -40.30
N GLY A 405 -48.22 7.46 -39.19
CA GLY A 405 -47.99 6.37 -38.25
C GLY A 405 -49.30 5.80 -37.68
N GLU A 406 -49.27 4.52 -37.30
CA GLU A 406 -50.40 3.66 -36.91
C GLU A 406 -51.46 3.37 -38.00
N ASP A 407 -51.38 3.99 -39.19
CA ASP A 407 -52.30 3.66 -40.28
C ASP A 407 -51.97 2.28 -40.87
N LEU A 408 -52.99 1.52 -41.25
CA LEU A 408 -52.85 0.32 -42.08
C LEU A 408 -52.82 0.75 -43.55
N VAL A 409 -51.72 0.46 -44.25
CA VAL A 409 -51.54 0.75 -45.68
C VAL A 409 -51.34 -0.55 -46.46
N ARG A 410 -51.82 -0.57 -47.71
CA ARG A 410 -51.61 -1.67 -48.64
C ARG A 410 -50.42 -1.37 -49.54
N LEU A 411 -49.39 -2.22 -49.49
CA LEU A 411 -48.18 -2.07 -50.30
C LEU A 411 -48.18 -3.12 -51.40
N TYR A 412 -48.28 -2.66 -52.65
CA TYR A 412 -48.35 -3.47 -53.86
C TYR A 412 -46.98 -3.58 -54.54
N TYR A 413 -46.68 -4.76 -55.10
CA TYR A 413 -45.46 -5.08 -55.85
C TYR A 413 -45.81 -5.86 -57.11
N ASN A 414 -45.21 -5.49 -58.24
CA ASN A 414 -45.37 -6.19 -59.51
C ASN A 414 -44.31 -7.28 -59.64
N LYS A 415 -44.69 -8.54 -59.37
CA LYS A 415 -43.77 -9.68 -59.28
C LYS A 415 -42.91 -9.88 -60.54
N ILE A 416 -43.44 -9.54 -61.72
CA ILE A 416 -42.74 -9.64 -63.01
C ILE A 416 -41.74 -8.52 -63.30
N SER A 417 -41.66 -7.46 -62.49
CA SER A 417 -40.67 -6.39 -62.69
C SER A 417 -39.30 -6.68 -62.06
N GLY A 418 -39.19 -7.71 -61.22
CA GLY A 418 -38.00 -8.00 -60.41
C GLY A 418 -37.52 -9.46 -60.49
N PRO A 419 -36.45 -9.81 -59.75
CA PRO A 419 -35.86 -11.15 -59.74
C PRO A 419 -36.80 -12.24 -59.17
N LEU A 420 -37.91 -11.86 -58.55
CA LEU A 420 -38.89 -12.75 -57.91
C LEU A 420 -39.97 -13.28 -58.87
N ALA A 421 -39.87 -12.99 -60.18
CA ALA A 421 -40.84 -13.40 -61.21
C ALA A 421 -41.22 -14.89 -61.17
N HIS A 422 -40.27 -15.77 -60.81
CA HIS A 422 -40.47 -17.23 -60.76
C HIS A 422 -40.79 -17.79 -59.36
N SER A 423 -40.81 -16.97 -58.32
CA SER A 423 -41.14 -17.38 -56.96
C SER A 423 -42.60 -17.85 -56.85
N LYS A 424 -42.87 -18.82 -55.96
CA LYS A 424 -44.23 -19.35 -55.70
C LYS A 424 -44.93 -18.67 -54.53
N GLU A 425 -44.15 -18.00 -53.70
CA GLU A 425 -44.57 -17.26 -52.51
C GLU A 425 -43.75 -15.96 -52.50
N LEU A 426 -44.32 -14.91 -51.90
CA LEU A 426 -43.67 -13.60 -51.78
C LEU A 426 -43.85 -13.07 -50.36
N TRP A 427 -42.80 -12.47 -49.82
CA TRP A 427 -42.82 -11.79 -48.51
C TRP A 427 -42.25 -10.38 -48.65
N ILE A 428 -42.75 -9.45 -47.85
CA ILE A 428 -42.13 -8.15 -47.59
C ILE A 428 -41.37 -8.25 -46.28
N HIS A 429 -40.08 -7.93 -46.34
CA HIS A 429 -39.22 -7.77 -45.18
C HIS A 429 -38.90 -6.28 -45.08
N GLY A 430 -39.36 -5.61 -44.03
CA GLY A 430 -39.27 -4.15 -43.90
C GLY A 430 -38.98 -3.64 -42.49
N GLY A 431 -38.68 -2.36 -42.43
CA GLY A 431 -38.40 -1.58 -41.23
C GLY A 431 -38.71 -0.11 -41.48
N HIS A 432 -38.07 0.77 -40.71
CA HIS A 432 -38.25 2.21 -40.88
C HIS A 432 -37.04 3.03 -40.44
N ASN A 433 -37.01 4.29 -40.87
CA ASN A 433 -36.04 5.32 -40.53
C ASN A 433 -34.58 4.91 -40.77
N GLY A 434 -34.32 4.19 -41.87
CA GLY A 434 -33.02 3.62 -42.20
C GLY A 434 -32.77 2.29 -41.50
N TRP A 435 -33.79 1.42 -41.42
CA TRP A 435 -33.77 0.15 -40.67
C TRP A 435 -33.39 0.30 -39.18
N LYS A 436 -33.78 1.41 -38.52
CA LYS A 436 -33.34 1.78 -37.15
C LYS A 436 -33.45 0.64 -36.14
N ASP A 437 -34.60 -0.02 -36.09
CA ASP A 437 -34.91 -1.11 -35.16
C ASP A 437 -34.77 -2.50 -35.82
N GLY A 438 -34.08 -2.56 -36.95
CA GLY A 438 -33.93 -3.75 -37.78
C GLY A 438 -35.20 -4.09 -38.56
N LEU A 439 -35.53 -5.38 -38.59
CA LEU A 439 -36.66 -5.95 -39.32
C LEU A 439 -37.91 -5.96 -38.42
N SER A 440 -38.84 -5.03 -38.66
CA SER A 440 -40.07 -4.86 -37.87
C SER A 440 -41.36 -5.15 -38.63
N ILE A 441 -41.31 -5.25 -39.96
CA ILE A 441 -42.42 -5.61 -40.85
C ILE A 441 -42.05 -6.93 -41.55
N VAL A 442 -42.85 -7.99 -41.35
CA VAL A 442 -42.63 -9.31 -41.95
C VAL A 442 -43.97 -9.90 -42.36
N GLU A 443 -44.43 -9.56 -43.56
CA GLU A 443 -45.76 -9.96 -44.05
C GLU A 443 -45.66 -10.74 -45.36
N ARG A 444 -46.59 -11.69 -45.56
CA ARG A 444 -46.68 -12.46 -46.80
C ARG A 444 -47.64 -11.78 -47.77
N LEU A 445 -47.19 -11.55 -49.00
CA LEU A 445 -48.03 -10.92 -50.00
C LEU A 445 -49.10 -11.89 -50.54
N VAL A 446 -50.22 -11.33 -50.98
CA VAL A 446 -51.35 -12.01 -51.62
C VAL A 446 -51.49 -11.50 -53.05
N SER A 447 -51.73 -12.40 -54.01
CA SER A 447 -51.94 -12.07 -55.42
C SER A 447 -53.18 -11.21 -55.66
N PHE A 448 -53.08 -10.24 -56.56
CA PHE A 448 -54.12 -9.28 -56.94
C PHE A 448 -54.38 -9.33 -58.45
N GLU A 449 -55.57 -9.82 -58.85
CA GLU A 449 -55.94 -9.96 -60.26
C GLU A 449 -56.37 -8.62 -60.90
N GLU A 450 -55.39 -7.73 -61.12
CA GLU A 450 -55.60 -6.52 -61.90
C GLU A 450 -55.38 -6.76 -63.42
N LYS A 451 -56.01 -5.94 -64.27
CA LYS A 451 -56.09 -6.20 -65.73
C LYS A 451 -54.78 -6.11 -66.51
N ASN A 452 -53.67 -5.67 -65.90
CA ASN A 452 -52.33 -5.67 -66.48
C ASN A 452 -51.27 -5.80 -65.36
N GLY A 453 -50.60 -6.95 -65.25
CA GLY A 453 -49.50 -7.20 -64.33
C GLY A 453 -49.63 -8.53 -63.55
N ASP A 454 -48.59 -8.89 -62.80
CA ASP A 454 -48.63 -9.96 -61.78
C ASP A 454 -48.45 -9.27 -60.44
N TRP A 455 -49.50 -8.55 -60.02
CA TRP A 455 -49.47 -7.70 -58.81
C TRP A 455 -49.77 -8.52 -57.56
N TRP A 456 -49.03 -8.22 -56.49
CA TRP A 456 -49.16 -8.85 -55.18
C TRP A 456 -49.12 -7.76 -54.11
N TYR A 457 -49.86 -7.91 -53.01
CA TYR A 457 -49.91 -6.90 -51.94
C TYR A 457 -49.74 -7.50 -50.55
N ALA A 458 -49.20 -6.71 -49.63
CA ALA A 458 -49.31 -6.95 -48.19
C ALA A 458 -50.02 -5.77 -47.51
N ASP A 459 -50.84 -6.05 -46.50
CA ASP A 459 -51.41 -5.03 -45.62
C ASP A 459 -50.44 -4.81 -44.45
N VAL A 460 -49.86 -3.61 -44.38
CA VAL A 460 -48.74 -3.26 -43.48
C VAL A 460 -49.19 -2.14 -42.54
N VAL A 461 -48.97 -2.34 -41.23
CA VAL A 461 -49.15 -1.25 -40.25
C VAL A 461 -47.91 -0.36 -40.30
N VAL A 462 -48.10 0.92 -40.63
CA VAL A 462 -47.05 1.94 -40.59
C VAL A 462 -46.71 2.20 -39.11
N PRO A 463 -45.47 2.02 -38.64
CA PRO A 463 -45.18 2.25 -37.23
C PRO A 463 -45.27 3.74 -36.88
N ASP A 464 -45.75 4.05 -35.67
CA ASP A 464 -46.11 5.40 -35.20
C ASP A 464 -45.09 6.51 -35.56
N ARG A 465 -43.81 6.28 -35.23
CA ARG A 465 -42.73 7.28 -35.38
C ARG A 465 -41.95 7.14 -36.71
N ALA A 466 -42.55 6.52 -37.73
CA ALA A 466 -41.97 6.41 -39.06
C ALA A 466 -41.97 7.75 -39.81
N LEU A 467 -40.82 8.14 -40.33
CA LEU A 467 -40.60 9.20 -41.32
C LEU A 467 -40.33 8.60 -42.71
N VAL A 468 -39.61 7.47 -42.75
CA VAL A 468 -39.38 6.64 -43.93
C VAL A 468 -39.73 5.19 -43.61
N LEU A 469 -40.48 4.51 -44.48
CA LEU A 469 -40.55 3.05 -44.52
C LEU A 469 -39.45 2.50 -45.42
N ASP A 470 -38.74 1.47 -44.97
CA ASP A 470 -37.67 0.78 -45.70
C ASP A 470 -38.07 -0.68 -45.92
N TRP A 471 -37.87 -1.26 -47.10
CA TRP A 471 -38.13 -2.70 -47.30
C TRP A 471 -37.40 -3.34 -48.48
N VAL A 472 -37.42 -4.67 -48.47
CA VAL A 472 -37.06 -5.57 -49.58
C VAL A 472 -38.16 -6.62 -49.75
N PHE A 473 -38.28 -7.18 -50.95
CA PHE A 473 -39.14 -8.34 -51.19
C PHE A 473 -38.31 -9.63 -51.21
N ALA A 474 -38.92 -10.74 -50.83
CA ALA A 474 -38.26 -12.05 -50.71
C ALA A 474 -39.16 -13.19 -51.21
N ASP A 475 -38.55 -14.35 -51.54
CA ASP A 475 -39.25 -15.57 -51.97
C ASP A 475 -39.73 -16.47 -50.81
N GLY A 476 -39.59 -16.02 -49.56
CA GLY A 476 -40.00 -16.73 -48.34
C GLY A 476 -39.81 -15.85 -47.09
N PRO A 477 -40.15 -16.36 -45.89
CA PRO A 477 -39.94 -15.64 -44.63
C PRO A 477 -38.44 -15.56 -44.26
N PRO A 478 -38.03 -14.71 -43.29
CA PRO A 478 -36.63 -14.28 -43.13
C PRO A 478 -35.58 -15.38 -42.88
N GLN A 479 -36.00 -16.54 -42.36
CA GLN A 479 -35.11 -17.69 -42.10
C GLN A 479 -35.00 -18.67 -43.28
N ASN A 480 -35.90 -18.56 -44.27
CA ASN A 480 -36.02 -19.50 -45.40
C ASN A 480 -35.83 -18.83 -46.77
N ALA A 481 -35.86 -17.50 -46.85
CA ALA A 481 -35.67 -16.74 -48.09
C ALA A 481 -34.27 -16.94 -48.70
N VAL A 482 -34.23 -17.15 -50.01
CA VAL A 482 -33.01 -17.36 -50.80
C VAL A 482 -32.86 -16.29 -51.89
N VAL A 483 -33.97 -15.81 -52.45
CA VAL A 483 -34.01 -14.76 -53.48
C VAL A 483 -34.65 -13.50 -52.91
N TYR A 484 -34.02 -12.36 -53.18
CA TYR A 484 -34.46 -11.04 -52.71
C TYR A 484 -34.52 -10.07 -53.89
N ASP A 485 -35.54 -9.20 -53.90
CA ASP A 485 -35.49 -7.92 -54.61
C ASP A 485 -35.22 -6.82 -53.60
N ASN A 486 -34.05 -6.18 -53.73
CA ASN A 486 -33.61 -5.06 -52.91
C ASN A 486 -33.25 -3.82 -53.74
N ASN A 487 -33.97 -3.60 -54.86
CA ASN A 487 -33.84 -2.39 -55.68
C ASN A 487 -32.38 -2.13 -56.10
N HIS A 488 -31.71 -3.16 -56.61
CA HIS A 488 -30.27 -3.15 -56.94
C HIS A 488 -29.34 -2.74 -55.78
N ARG A 489 -29.60 -3.26 -54.56
CA ARG A 489 -28.90 -2.91 -53.30
C ARG A 489 -29.10 -1.46 -52.84
N GLN A 490 -30.21 -0.83 -53.22
CA GLN A 490 -30.61 0.46 -52.68
C GLN A 490 -31.75 0.36 -51.68
N ASP A 491 -32.39 -0.81 -51.56
CA ASP A 491 -33.66 -1.07 -50.89
C ASP A 491 -34.81 -0.21 -51.45
N PHE A 492 -36.04 -0.56 -51.09
CA PHE A 492 -37.21 0.25 -51.40
C PHE A 492 -37.51 1.19 -50.22
N HIS A 493 -37.85 2.44 -50.53
CA HIS A 493 -38.05 3.49 -49.53
C HIS A 493 -39.28 4.35 -49.88
N ALA A 494 -40.12 4.66 -48.88
CA ALA A 494 -41.25 5.59 -49.00
C ALA A 494 -41.31 6.58 -47.83
N ILE A 495 -41.58 7.86 -48.12
CA ILE A 495 -41.79 8.90 -47.09
C ILE A 495 -43.19 8.74 -46.51
N VAL A 496 -43.34 8.83 -45.18
CA VAL A 496 -44.63 8.83 -44.47
C VAL A 496 -45.25 10.24 -44.54
N PRO A 497 -46.31 10.49 -45.34
CA PRO A 497 -46.70 11.87 -45.69
C PRO A 497 -47.27 12.73 -44.54
N LYS A 498 -47.78 12.11 -43.48
CA LYS A 498 -48.41 12.77 -42.32
C LYS A 498 -47.81 12.31 -40.98
N GLY A 499 -46.54 11.92 -40.97
CA GLY A 499 -45.81 11.49 -39.77
C GLY A 499 -45.56 12.62 -38.74
N VAL A 500 -44.88 12.26 -37.65
CA VAL A 500 -44.43 13.21 -36.60
C VAL A 500 -43.58 14.33 -37.23
N PRO A 501 -43.75 15.62 -36.84
CA PRO A 501 -42.90 16.69 -37.37
C PRO A 501 -41.42 16.44 -37.10
N GLU A 502 -40.58 16.61 -38.14
CA GLU A 502 -39.16 16.21 -38.13
C GLU A 502 -38.39 16.82 -36.94
N GLU A 503 -38.66 18.07 -36.59
CA GLU A 503 -38.03 18.76 -35.45
C GLU A 503 -38.38 18.15 -34.09
N LEU A 504 -39.63 17.69 -33.91
CA LEU A 504 -40.06 17.01 -32.68
C LEU A 504 -39.42 15.62 -32.58
N TYR A 505 -39.39 14.87 -33.68
CA TYR A 505 -38.71 13.57 -33.75
C TYR A 505 -37.24 13.68 -33.32
N TRP A 506 -36.47 14.66 -33.84
CA TRP A 506 -35.06 14.82 -33.46
C TRP A 506 -34.85 15.32 -32.03
N VAL A 507 -35.74 16.14 -31.47
CA VAL A 507 -35.67 16.55 -30.06
C VAL A 507 -35.91 15.36 -29.12
N GLU A 508 -36.82 14.45 -29.49
CA GLU A 508 -37.05 13.20 -28.76
C GLU A 508 -35.87 12.22 -28.91
N GLU A 509 -35.29 12.07 -30.11
CA GLU A 509 -34.08 11.26 -30.32
C GLU A 509 -32.88 11.79 -29.50
N GLU A 510 -32.61 13.11 -29.48
CA GLU A 510 -31.56 13.69 -28.61
C GLU A 510 -31.83 13.33 -27.16
N GLN A 511 -33.10 13.38 -26.72
CA GLN A 511 -33.46 13.07 -25.34
C GLN A 511 -33.36 11.57 -25.01
N GLU A 512 -33.69 10.66 -25.93
CA GLU A 512 -33.50 9.22 -25.78
C GLU A 512 -32.02 8.84 -25.72
N ILE A 513 -31.22 9.35 -26.65
CA ILE A 513 -29.76 9.14 -26.68
C ILE A 513 -29.12 9.69 -25.40
N PHE A 514 -29.50 10.91 -24.98
CA PHE A 514 -29.04 11.50 -23.72
C PHE A 514 -29.39 10.63 -22.50
N ARG A 515 -30.65 10.20 -22.35
CA ARG A 515 -31.08 9.31 -21.26
C ARG A 515 -30.31 7.97 -21.26
N LYS A 516 -30.01 7.43 -22.44
CA LYS A 516 -29.20 6.21 -22.59
C LYS A 516 -27.76 6.44 -22.13
N LEU A 517 -27.10 7.50 -22.60
CA LEU A 517 -25.75 7.88 -22.17
C LEU A 517 -25.67 8.11 -20.65
N GLN A 518 -26.62 8.84 -20.07
CA GLN A 518 -26.70 9.03 -18.61
C GLN A 518 -26.76 7.68 -17.86
N LYS A 519 -27.55 6.73 -18.34
CA LYS A 519 -27.72 5.41 -17.72
C LYS A 519 -26.47 4.54 -17.86
N GLU A 520 -25.87 4.51 -19.05
CA GLU A 520 -24.65 3.74 -19.32
C GLU A 520 -23.44 4.30 -18.55
N ARG A 521 -23.30 5.63 -18.48
CA ARG A 521 -22.27 6.29 -17.67
C ARG A 521 -22.47 6.00 -16.19
N ARG A 522 -23.69 6.17 -15.65
CA ARG A 522 -24.00 5.87 -14.24
C ARG A 522 -23.64 4.43 -13.87
N LEU A 523 -24.06 3.44 -14.66
CA LEU A 523 -23.74 2.02 -14.39
C LEU A 523 -22.22 1.77 -14.43
N ARG A 524 -21.49 2.45 -15.32
CA ARG A 524 -20.03 2.37 -15.39
C ARG A 524 -19.35 3.06 -14.20
N GLU A 525 -19.85 4.20 -13.76
CA GLU A 525 -19.37 4.95 -12.59
C GLU A 525 -19.60 4.18 -11.29
N GLU A 526 -20.80 3.62 -11.11
CA GLU A 526 -21.15 2.73 -9.99
C GLU A 526 -20.27 1.47 -9.97
N ALA A 527 -20.05 0.81 -11.13
CA ALA A 527 -19.18 -0.35 -11.23
C ALA A 527 -17.69 -0.03 -10.94
N VAL A 528 -17.18 1.12 -11.43
CA VAL A 528 -15.81 1.56 -11.14
C VAL A 528 -15.64 1.93 -9.67
N ARG A 529 -16.62 2.62 -9.08
CA ARG A 529 -16.63 2.98 -7.64
C ARG A 529 -16.63 1.72 -6.77
N ALA A 530 -17.56 0.78 -6.99
CA ALA A 530 -17.63 -0.47 -6.23
C ALA A 530 -16.36 -1.32 -6.39
N LYS A 531 -15.73 -1.33 -7.58
CA LYS A 531 -14.44 -2.02 -7.81
C LYS A 531 -13.30 -1.37 -7.02
N ALA A 532 -13.24 -0.04 -7.00
CA ALA A 532 -12.24 0.71 -6.24
C ALA A 532 -12.41 0.53 -4.72
N GLU A 533 -13.64 0.63 -4.22
CA GLU A 533 -13.99 0.40 -2.81
C GLU A 533 -13.62 -1.03 -2.35
N ARG A 534 -13.99 -2.06 -3.13
CA ARG A 534 -13.58 -3.45 -2.84
C ARG A 534 -12.06 -3.61 -2.86
N THR A 535 -11.36 -2.97 -3.79
CA THR A 535 -9.88 -2.99 -3.86
C THR A 535 -9.25 -2.33 -2.63
N ALA A 536 -9.78 -1.18 -2.18
CA ALA A 536 -9.33 -0.49 -0.98
C ALA A 536 -9.55 -1.32 0.30
N HIS A 537 -10.73 -1.94 0.44
CA HIS A 537 -11.04 -2.84 1.56
C HIS A 537 -10.07 -4.02 1.62
N MET A 538 -9.89 -4.75 0.50
CA MET A 538 -8.98 -5.90 0.44
C MET A 538 -7.53 -5.51 0.78
N LYS A 539 -7.06 -4.33 0.37
CA LYS A 539 -5.73 -3.80 0.74
C LYS A 539 -5.62 -3.51 2.24
N ALA A 540 -6.61 -2.82 2.82
CA ALA A 540 -6.62 -2.48 4.25
C ALA A 540 -6.61 -3.75 5.12
N GLU A 541 -7.51 -4.69 4.82
CA GLU A 541 -7.60 -5.98 5.51
C GLU A 541 -6.30 -6.79 5.37
N THR A 542 -5.67 -6.80 4.18
CA THR A 542 -4.38 -7.48 3.97
C THR A 542 -3.27 -6.85 4.81
N LYS A 543 -3.18 -5.51 4.85
CA LYS A 543 -2.17 -4.77 5.65
C LYS A 543 -2.32 -5.06 7.15
N GLU A 544 -3.54 -5.07 7.67
CA GLU A 544 -3.84 -5.43 9.07
C GLU A 544 -3.49 -6.90 9.36
N ARG A 545 -4.01 -7.83 8.53
CA ARG A 545 -3.78 -9.27 8.65
C ARG A 545 -2.28 -9.62 8.65
N SER A 546 -1.49 -8.95 7.81
CA SER A 546 -0.04 -9.14 7.72
C SER A 546 0.73 -8.53 8.89
N LEU A 547 0.34 -7.38 9.41
CA LEU A 547 0.91 -6.84 10.66
C LEU A 547 0.63 -7.79 11.84
N LYS A 548 -0.60 -8.29 11.95
CA LYS A 548 -0.99 -9.26 12.99
C LYS A 548 -0.23 -10.58 12.86
N ARG A 549 -0.06 -11.11 11.64
CA ARG A 549 0.81 -12.28 11.35
C ARG A 549 2.29 -12.02 11.68
N PHE A 550 2.81 -10.83 11.42
CA PHE A 550 4.19 -10.44 11.76
C PHE A 550 4.43 -10.38 13.28
N LEU A 551 3.50 -9.82 14.05
CA LEU A 551 3.59 -9.83 15.52
C LEU A 551 3.50 -11.27 16.07
N LEU A 552 2.60 -12.10 15.51
CA LEU A 552 2.45 -13.51 15.89
C LEU A 552 3.65 -14.38 15.49
N SER A 553 4.35 -14.11 14.39
CA SER A 553 5.52 -14.91 13.99
C SER A 553 6.69 -14.76 14.98
N GLN A 554 6.81 -13.60 15.65
CA GLN A 554 7.82 -13.38 16.70
C GLN A 554 7.50 -14.13 18.01
N LYS A 555 6.27 -14.66 18.19
CA LYS A 555 5.78 -15.28 19.43
C LYS A 555 6.66 -16.39 20.01
N HIS A 556 7.45 -17.08 19.19
CA HIS A 556 8.38 -18.10 19.65
C HIS A 556 9.59 -17.54 20.41
N ILE A 557 9.86 -16.23 20.31
CA ILE A 557 10.88 -15.48 21.06
C ILE A 557 10.22 -14.43 21.96
N VAL A 558 9.30 -13.62 21.45
CA VAL A 558 8.63 -12.55 22.21
C VAL A 558 7.23 -12.24 21.68
N TYR A 559 6.30 -11.92 22.57
CA TYR A 559 4.98 -11.36 22.23
C TYR A 559 4.41 -10.48 23.35
N THR A 560 3.33 -9.76 23.05
CA THR A 560 2.58 -8.93 24.00
C THR A 560 1.17 -9.45 24.24
N GLU A 561 0.63 -9.16 25.42
CA GLU A 561 -0.78 -9.32 25.76
C GLU A 561 -1.31 -8.02 26.39
N PRO A 562 -2.28 -7.32 25.75
CA PRO A 562 -2.82 -7.59 24.42
C PRO A 562 -1.76 -7.49 23.32
N LEU A 563 -1.98 -8.18 22.19
CA LEU A 563 -1.07 -8.15 21.04
C LEU A 563 -1.00 -6.74 20.42
N ASP A 564 -2.16 -6.13 20.24
CA ASP A 564 -2.35 -4.82 19.61
C ASP A 564 -2.20 -3.71 20.67
N VAL A 565 -0.96 -3.33 20.98
CA VAL A 565 -0.58 -2.43 22.07
C VAL A 565 -1.18 -1.02 21.91
N GLN A 566 -1.95 -0.56 22.90
CA GLN A 566 -2.57 0.77 22.91
C GLN A 566 -1.86 1.74 23.84
N ALA A 567 -1.75 3.02 23.45
CA ALA A 567 -1.29 4.10 24.30
C ALA A 567 -2.19 4.25 25.54
N GLY A 568 -1.59 4.55 26.70
CA GLY A 568 -2.28 4.61 28.00
C GLY A 568 -2.62 3.26 28.64
N SER A 569 -2.55 2.14 27.89
CA SER A 569 -2.90 0.80 28.40
C SER A 569 -1.79 0.15 29.23
N THR A 570 -2.13 -0.96 29.90
CA THR A 570 -1.15 -1.85 30.56
C THR A 570 -0.97 -3.10 29.71
N VAL A 571 0.28 -3.45 29.42
CA VAL A 571 0.66 -4.57 28.55
C VAL A 571 1.60 -5.51 29.30
N THR A 572 1.45 -6.81 29.10
CA THR A 572 2.42 -7.82 29.55
C THR A 572 3.26 -8.28 28.37
N VAL A 573 4.59 -8.17 28.48
CA VAL A 573 5.57 -8.69 27.52
C VAL A 573 6.00 -10.08 27.97
N PHE A 574 5.85 -11.07 27.09
CA PHE A 574 6.30 -12.44 27.29
C PHE A 574 7.53 -12.71 26.42
N TYR A 575 8.56 -13.35 26.98
CA TYR A 575 9.84 -13.63 26.32
C TYR A 575 10.32 -15.05 26.60
N ASN A 576 10.85 -15.74 25.59
CA ASN A 576 11.35 -17.10 25.69
C ASN A 576 12.90 -17.13 25.62
N PRO A 577 13.60 -17.17 26.77
CA PRO A 577 15.06 -17.16 26.78
C PRO A 577 15.67 -18.39 26.10
N ALA A 578 14.99 -19.54 26.07
CA ALA A 578 15.54 -20.78 25.50
C ALA A 578 15.86 -20.68 23.99
N ASN A 579 15.16 -19.79 23.28
CA ASN A 579 15.35 -19.55 21.84
C ASN A 579 16.35 -18.41 21.53
N THR A 580 17.13 -17.96 22.51
CA THR A 580 17.98 -16.75 22.40
C THR A 580 19.39 -16.94 23.00
N VAL A 581 20.21 -15.89 22.93
CA VAL A 581 21.52 -15.82 23.62
C VAL A 581 21.43 -15.85 25.15
N LEU A 582 20.22 -15.75 25.73
CA LEU A 582 19.95 -15.87 27.17
C LEU A 582 19.47 -17.29 27.58
N ASN A 583 19.60 -18.29 26.70
CA ASN A 583 19.29 -19.68 27.04
C ASN A 583 20.14 -20.17 28.22
N GLY A 584 19.52 -20.87 29.17
CA GLY A 584 20.16 -21.40 30.38
C GLY A 584 20.60 -20.36 31.42
N LYS A 585 20.23 -19.07 31.25
CA LYS A 585 20.53 -18.03 32.24
C LYS A 585 19.61 -18.12 33.47
N PRO A 586 20.12 -17.84 34.70
CA PRO A 586 19.34 -18.00 35.93
C PRO A 586 18.33 -16.86 36.16
N GLU A 587 18.57 -15.69 35.56
CA GLU A 587 17.67 -14.55 35.56
C GLU A 587 17.60 -13.94 34.15
N VAL A 588 16.47 -13.27 33.88
CA VAL A 588 16.29 -12.41 32.70
C VAL A 588 15.75 -11.08 33.19
N TRP A 589 16.37 -10.00 32.74
CA TRP A 589 16.01 -8.62 33.05
C TRP A 589 15.54 -7.92 31.79
N PHE A 590 14.36 -7.32 31.87
CA PHE A 590 13.70 -6.58 30.80
C PHE A 590 13.99 -5.09 30.96
N ARG A 591 14.49 -4.45 29.89
CA ARG A 591 14.76 -3.01 29.83
C ARG A 591 13.91 -2.41 28.73
N CYS A 592 13.12 -1.39 29.05
CA CYS A 592 12.14 -0.80 28.14
C CYS A 592 12.29 0.72 28.07
N SER A 593 11.99 1.29 26.91
CA SER A 593 11.72 2.70 26.69
C SER A 593 10.60 2.82 25.66
N PHE A 594 10.34 4.04 25.21
CA PHE A 594 9.38 4.31 24.15
C PHE A 594 9.97 5.28 23.11
N ASN A 595 9.32 5.34 21.96
CA ASN A 595 9.61 6.29 20.89
C ASN A 595 11.07 6.21 20.40
N ARG A 596 11.51 5.02 19.97
CA ARG A 596 12.87 4.72 19.50
C ARG A 596 13.95 5.05 20.53
N TRP A 597 13.68 4.71 21.80
CA TRP A 597 14.47 5.07 22.99
C TRP A 597 14.51 6.57 23.35
N THR A 598 13.74 7.44 22.69
CA THR A 598 13.80 8.91 22.86
C THR A 598 12.68 9.54 23.71
N HIS A 599 11.83 8.75 24.35
CA HIS A 599 10.72 9.27 25.19
C HIS A 599 11.18 10.17 26.35
N ARG A 600 10.40 11.22 26.67
CA ARG A 600 10.79 12.26 27.66
C ARG A 600 11.03 11.72 29.08
N LYS A 601 10.42 10.59 29.46
CA LYS A 601 10.59 9.98 30.79
C LYS A 601 11.83 9.07 30.86
N GLY A 602 12.56 8.92 29.75
CA GLY A 602 13.73 8.05 29.62
C GLY A 602 13.37 6.56 29.59
N PRO A 603 14.39 5.68 29.61
CA PRO A 603 14.18 4.25 29.83
C PRO A 603 13.58 4.00 31.22
N LEU A 604 12.65 3.05 31.30
CA LEU A 604 12.12 2.56 32.56
C LEU A 604 13.21 1.82 33.36
N PRO A 605 13.15 1.81 34.71
CA PRO A 605 14.01 0.98 35.54
C PRO A 605 13.98 -0.49 35.08
N PRO A 606 15.13 -1.20 35.03
CA PRO A 606 15.17 -2.61 34.65
C PRO A 606 14.25 -3.46 35.53
N GLN A 607 13.41 -4.29 34.90
CA GLN A 607 12.52 -5.21 35.63
C GLN A 607 13.02 -6.64 35.50
N ARG A 608 13.19 -7.36 36.62
CA ARG A 608 13.42 -8.81 36.55
C ARG A 608 12.14 -9.50 36.10
N MET A 609 12.23 -10.29 35.03
CA MET A 609 11.08 -11.03 34.49
C MET A 609 10.71 -12.21 35.41
N LEU A 610 9.42 -12.51 35.48
CA LEU A 610 8.85 -13.58 36.31
C LEU A 610 8.44 -14.76 35.43
N SER A 611 8.41 -16.00 35.94
CA SER A 611 7.95 -17.14 35.14
C SER A 611 6.52 -16.96 34.62
N ALA A 612 6.30 -17.28 33.35
CA ALA A 612 4.96 -17.38 32.77
C ALA A 612 4.37 -18.76 32.99
N ASP A 613 3.04 -18.83 32.94
CA ASP A 613 2.21 -19.99 33.31
C ASP A 613 2.34 -21.15 32.30
N ASN A 614 3.04 -20.91 31.18
CA ASN A 614 3.37 -21.85 30.13
C ASN A 614 4.77 -22.51 30.29
N ASN A 615 5.46 -22.28 31.43
CA ASN A 615 6.78 -22.80 31.82
C ASN A 615 7.96 -22.56 30.84
N THR A 616 7.72 -21.90 29.71
CA THR A 616 8.70 -21.70 28.62
C THR A 616 9.06 -20.24 28.44
N HIS A 617 8.17 -19.34 28.85
CA HIS A 617 8.37 -17.91 28.78
C HIS A 617 8.55 -17.32 30.19
N VAL A 618 9.17 -16.15 30.24
CA VAL A 618 9.13 -15.22 31.36
C VAL A 618 8.33 -13.98 30.95
N LYS A 619 7.72 -13.28 31.90
CA LYS A 619 6.83 -12.13 31.69
C LYS A 619 7.19 -10.92 32.56
N ALA A 620 6.97 -9.73 32.02
CA ALA A 620 7.06 -8.44 32.71
C ALA A 620 5.91 -7.53 32.26
N THR A 621 5.51 -6.55 33.07
CA THR A 621 4.31 -5.74 32.82
C THR A 621 4.63 -4.25 32.83
N VAL A 622 4.05 -3.52 31.88
CA VAL A 622 4.40 -2.13 31.53
C VAL A 622 3.13 -1.31 31.35
N LYS A 623 3.09 -0.09 31.90
CA LYS A 623 2.10 0.92 31.53
C LYS A 623 2.65 1.75 30.37
N VAL A 624 1.92 1.82 29.27
CA VAL A 624 2.31 2.51 28.04
C VAL A 624 1.91 3.99 28.12
N PRO A 625 2.81 4.97 27.86
CA PRO A 625 2.45 6.39 27.83
C PRO A 625 1.38 6.75 26.79
N LEU A 626 0.61 7.81 27.03
CA LEU A 626 -0.37 8.34 26.07
C LEU A 626 0.29 8.91 24.80
N ASP A 627 1.56 9.31 24.88
CA ASP A 627 2.36 9.81 23.76
C ASP A 627 3.38 8.79 23.20
N ALA A 628 3.22 7.50 23.52
CA ALA A 628 4.01 6.45 22.88
C ALA A 628 3.44 6.09 21.50
N TYR A 629 4.31 6.03 20.48
CA TYR A 629 4.04 5.46 19.15
C TYR A 629 4.84 4.15 18.91
N MET A 630 5.86 3.90 19.72
CA MET A 630 6.70 2.69 19.68
C MET A 630 7.07 2.30 21.10
N MET A 631 7.07 1.01 21.41
CA MET A 631 7.64 0.43 22.62
C MET A 631 8.94 -0.27 22.25
N ASP A 632 10.06 0.15 22.85
CA ASP A 632 11.41 -0.30 22.52
C ASP A 632 11.99 -1.07 23.71
N PHE A 633 12.57 -2.25 23.48
CA PHE A 633 13.11 -3.03 24.59
C PHE A 633 14.24 -4.00 24.20
N VAL A 634 15.01 -4.39 25.21
CA VAL A 634 16.04 -5.44 25.15
C VAL A 634 16.01 -6.27 26.43
N PHE A 635 16.57 -7.47 26.36
CA PHE A 635 16.69 -8.37 27.51
C PHE A 635 18.16 -8.51 27.91
N SER A 636 18.45 -8.65 29.20
CA SER A 636 19.81 -8.86 29.71
C SER A 636 19.86 -9.91 30.81
N GLU A 637 21.02 -10.54 30.97
CA GLU A 637 21.30 -11.52 32.03
C GLU A 637 21.24 -10.93 33.45
N LYS A 638 21.40 -9.60 33.59
CA LYS A 638 21.52 -8.90 34.89
C LYS A 638 20.82 -7.54 34.87
N GLU A 639 20.56 -7.02 36.07
CA GLU A 639 20.07 -5.64 36.31
C GLU A 639 21.02 -4.57 35.74
N ASP A 640 22.34 -4.81 35.78
CA ASP A 640 23.36 -3.98 35.14
C ASP A 640 24.36 -4.83 34.33
N GLY A 641 24.49 -4.50 33.04
CA GLY A 641 25.39 -5.18 32.11
C GLY A 641 25.07 -6.66 31.88
N GLY A 642 26.13 -7.44 31.63
CA GLY A 642 26.03 -8.87 31.29
C GLY A 642 25.86 -9.12 29.79
N ILE A 643 25.38 -10.32 29.43
CA ILE A 643 24.96 -10.62 28.06
C ILE A 643 23.59 -9.96 27.81
N PHE A 644 23.41 -9.37 26.63
CA PHE A 644 22.14 -8.82 26.16
C PHE A 644 21.60 -9.64 24.99
N ASP A 645 20.30 -9.89 24.97
CA ASP A 645 19.59 -10.07 23.71
C ASP A 645 19.03 -8.73 23.24
N ASN A 646 19.66 -8.20 22.21
CA ASN A 646 19.26 -7.00 21.48
C ASN A 646 18.97 -7.31 20.00
N LYS A 647 18.51 -8.53 19.68
CA LYS A 647 18.13 -8.95 18.32
C LYS A 647 19.24 -8.69 17.29
N ASN A 648 20.50 -8.97 17.66
CA ASN A 648 21.72 -8.69 16.89
C ASN A 648 21.96 -7.19 16.59
N GLY A 649 21.77 -6.31 17.58
CA GLY A 649 21.94 -4.87 17.42
C GLY A 649 20.86 -4.23 16.55
N MET A 650 19.64 -4.76 16.64
CA MET A 650 18.42 -4.18 16.08
C MET A 650 17.47 -3.68 17.18
N ASP A 651 17.55 -4.28 18.38
CA ASP A 651 16.59 -4.27 19.49
C ASP A 651 15.23 -4.87 19.12
N TYR A 652 14.34 -4.98 20.11
CA TYR A 652 12.94 -5.32 19.90
C TYR A 652 12.09 -4.04 19.91
N HIS A 653 11.19 -3.95 18.94
CA HIS A 653 10.33 -2.79 18.72
C HIS A 653 8.91 -3.28 18.42
N ILE A 654 7.92 -2.74 19.13
CA ILE A 654 6.48 -3.05 18.94
C ILE A 654 5.72 -1.73 18.77
N PRO A 655 4.93 -1.55 17.70
CA PRO A 655 4.18 -0.31 17.47
C PRO A 655 3.10 -0.10 18.52
N VAL A 656 2.87 1.17 18.88
CA VAL A 656 1.83 1.58 19.83
C VAL A 656 0.74 2.35 19.09
N PHE A 657 -0.48 1.85 19.14
CA PHE A 657 -1.66 2.46 18.54
C PHE A 657 -2.30 3.50 19.48
N GLY A 658 -3.03 4.47 18.93
CA GLY A 658 -3.71 5.51 19.71
C GLY A 658 -2.79 6.58 20.31
N GLY A 659 -1.48 6.54 20.04
CA GLY A 659 -0.51 7.52 20.55
C GLY A 659 -0.75 8.95 20.05
N ILE A 660 -0.63 9.92 20.96
CA ILE A 660 -0.79 11.36 20.66
C ILE A 660 0.40 11.87 19.82
N ALA A 661 1.59 11.34 20.05
CA ALA A 661 2.73 11.54 19.17
C ALA A 661 2.72 10.51 18.03
N LYS A 662 3.32 10.87 16.89
CA LYS A 662 3.59 9.96 15.76
C LYS A 662 5.10 9.84 15.55
N GLU A 663 5.53 8.76 14.93
CA GLU A 663 6.94 8.59 14.52
C GLU A 663 7.35 9.74 13.59
N PRO A 664 8.44 10.49 13.89
CA PRO A 664 8.91 11.55 13.02
C PRO A 664 9.32 11.00 11.64
N PRO A 665 8.88 11.62 10.53
CA PRO A 665 9.16 11.11 9.18
C PRO A 665 10.65 11.24 8.84
N MET A 666 11.38 10.13 8.91
CA MET A 666 12.73 10.05 8.36
C MET A 666 12.77 10.43 6.88
N HIS A 667 13.87 11.07 6.45
CA HIS A 667 14.16 11.35 5.05
C HIS A 667 15.15 10.33 4.49
N ILE A 668 14.73 9.59 3.46
CA ILE A 668 15.44 8.44 2.91
C ILE A 668 15.69 8.71 1.42
N VAL A 669 16.96 8.76 1.02
CA VAL A 669 17.36 8.94 -0.38
C VAL A 669 17.87 7.62 -0.93
N HIS A 670 17.19 7.07 -1.92
CA HIS A 670 17.69 5.91 -2.67
C HIS A 670 18.59 6.39 -3.82
N ILE A 671 19.81 5.84 -3.91
CA ILE A 671 20.70 6.06 -5.05
C ILE A 671 20.82 4.75 -5.83
N SER A 672 20.33 4.77 -7.06
CA SER A 672 20.19 3.58 -7.92
C SER A 672 20.59 3.87 -9.37
N VAL A 673 20.74 2.81 -10.15
CA VAL A 673 20.88 2.85 -11.63
C VAL A 673 19.69 2.19 -12.34
N GLU A 674 18.79 1.52 -11.61
CA GLU A 674 17.52 1.00 -12.11
C GLU A 674 16.34 1.52 -11.25
N MET A 675 15.20 1.74 -11.89
CA MET A 675 13.90 2.03 -11.27
C MET A 675 12.80 1.58 -12.23
N ALA A 676 11.84 0.77 -11.77
CA ALA A 676 10.69 0.39 -12.58
C ALA A 676 9.65 1.53 -12.64
N PRO A 677 8.89 1.70 -13.74
CA PRO A 677 9.00 1.04 -15.05
C PRO A 677 9.98 1.75 -16.01
N ILE A 678 10.67 2.80 -15.57
CA ILE A 678 11.38 3.76 -16.44
C ILE A 678 12.79 3.33 -16.89
N ALA A 679 13.47 2.50 -16.10
CA ALA A 679 14.85 2.07 -16.28
C ALA A 679 15.05 0.69 -15.62
N LYS A 680 14.79 -0.41 -16.34
CA LYS A 680 14.72 -1.77 -15.76
C LYS A 680 15.44 -2.81 -16.61
N VAL A 681 16.27 -3.64 -15.96
CA VAL A 681 17.02 -4.77 -16.55
C VAL A 681 16.89 -6.04 -15.69
N GLY A 682 16.68 -5.88 -14.37
CA GLY A 682 16.39 -6.96 -13.43
C GLY A 682 15.35 -6.56 -12.38
N GLY A 683 15.28 -7.33 -11.29
CA GLY A 683 14.39 -7.04 -10.16
C GLY A 683 14.84 -5.87 -9.28
N LEU A 684 16.04 -5.32 -9.50
CA LEU A 684 16.56 -4.18 -8.73
C LEU A 684 15.65 -2.95 -8.92
N GLY A 685 15.27 -2.66 -10.17
CA GLY A 685 14.34 -1.57 -10.47
C GLY A 685 12.95 -1.78 -9.85
N ASP A 686 12.46 -3.02 -9.76
CA ASP A 686 11.19 -3.34 -9.10
C ASP A 686 11.27 -3.05 -7.59
N VAL A 687 12.35 -3.50 -6.93
CA VAL A 687 12.56 -3.26 -5.50
C VAL A 687 12.67 -1.77 -5.19
N VAL A 688 13.46 -1.01 -5.96
CA VAL A 688 13.64 0.43 -5.73
C VAL A 688 12.32 1.18 -5.76
N THR A 689 11.45 0.90 -6.74
CA THR A 689 10.12 1.53 -6.82
C THR A 689 9.22 1.03 -5.68
N SER A 690 9.07 -0.29 -5.54
CA SER A 690 8.06 -0.88 -4.65
C SER A 690 8.35 -0.67 -3.17
N LEU A 691 9.63 -0.77 -2.74
CA LEU A 691 10.06 -0.46 -1.38
C LEU A 691 9.87 1.03 -1.07
N SER A 692 10.21 1.92 -2.02
CA SER A 692 10.02 3.36 -1.82
C SER A 692 8.54 3.73 -1.65
N ARG A 693 7.64 3.11 -2.42
CA ARG A 693 6.17 3.26 -2.23
C ARG A 693 5.74 2.77 -0.85
N ALA A 694 6.14 1.57 -0.46
CA ALA A 694 5.74 0.99 0.83
C ALA A 694 6.30 1.76 2.04
N VAL A 695 7.48 2.38 1.92
CA VAL A 695 8.05 3.28 2.94
C VAL A 695 7.32 4.63 2.97
N GLN A 696 6.88 5.15 1.82
CA GLN A 696 6.00 6.32 1.75
C GLN A 696 4.61 6.03 2.37
N ASP A 697 4.06 4.82 2.17
CA ASP A 697 2.83 4.31 2.81
C ASP A 697 2.98 3.99 4.31
N LEU A 698 4.18 4.19 4.87
CA LEU A 698 4.49 4.22 6.29
C LEU A 698 4.73 5.65 6.81
N ASN A 699 4.39 6.68 6.01
CA ASN A 699 4.54 8.11 6.33
C ASN A 699 6.02 8.54 6.47
N HIS A 700 6.89 8.09 5.57
CA HIS A 700 8.28 8.56 5.45
C HIS A 700 8.54 9.29 4.13
N ASN A 701 9.52 10.19 4.13
CA ASN A 701 9.88 10.97 2.94
C ASN A 701 10.91 10.18 2.13
N VAL A 702 10.58 9.83 0.88
CA VAL A 702 11.47 9.06 -0.01
C VAL A 702 11.71 9.81 -1.31
N ASP A 703 12.99 10.04 -1.63
CA ASP A 703 13.46 10.56 -2.92
C ASP A 703 14.38 9.54 -3.59
N ILE A 704 14.36 9.47 -4.92
CA ILE A 704 15.25 8.61 -5.70
C ILE A 704 16.17 9.47 -6.57
N ILE A 705 17.47 9.18 -6.56
CA ILE A 705 18.45 9.74 -7.50
C ILE A 705 18.82 8.66 -8.51
N LEU A 706 18.70 8.99 -9.80
CA LEU A 706 18.89 8.08 -10.94
C LEU A 706 19.71 8.78 -12.05
N PRO A 707 20.50 8.07 -12.88
CA PRO A 707 21.10 8.66 -14.08
C PRO A 707 20.03 8.96 -15.14
N LYS A 708 20.15 10.08 -15.84
CA LYS A 708 19.34 10.38 -17.02
C LYS A 708 19.89 9.68 -18.25
N TYR A 709 19.54 8.41 -18.44
CA TYR A 709 19.83 7.67 -19.66
C TYR A 709 19.13 8.27 -20.89
N ASP A 710 19.72 8.09 -22.06
CA ASP A 710 19.09 8.35 -23.36
C ASP A 710 17.92 7.41 -23.66
N CYS A 711 17.96 6.18 -23.14
CA CYS A 711 16.93 5.15 -23.32
C CYS A 711 15.85 5.10 -22.21
N LEU A 712 15.69 6.15 -21.39
CA LEU A 712 14.62 6.23 -20.39
C LEU A 712 13.22 6.18 -21.02
N ASN A 713 12.32 5.39 -20.43
CA ASN A 713 10.91 5.41 -20.81
C ASN A 713 10.16 6.60 -20.18
N LEU A 714 10.39 7.80 -20.73
CA LEU A 714 9.90 9.07 -20.18
C LEU A 714 8.36 9.21 -20.16
N SER A 715 7.60 8.38 -20.88
CA SER A 715 6.11 8.45 -20.85
C SER A 715 5.53 8.09 -19.47
N ASN A 716 6.28 7.35 -18.66
CA ASN A 716 5.91 6.99 -17.29
C ASN A 716 6.44 7.98 -16.23
N VAL A 717 6.97 9.14 -16.65
CA VAL A 717 7.43 10.21 -15.75
C VAL A 717 6.46 11.39 -15.81
N LYS A 718 5.71 11.61 -14.72
CA LYS A 718 4.83 12.78 -14.56
C LYS A 718 5.63 14.00 -14.13
N ASP A 719 5.10 15.20 -14.42
CA ASP A 719 5.66 16.49 -14.00
C ASP A 719 7.15 16.70 -14.38
N PHE A 720 7.61 16.03 -15.45
CA PHE A 720 9.01 15.97 -15.84
C PHE A 720 9.52 17.33 -16.35
N GLN A 721 10.43 17.94 -15.59
CA GLN A 721 10.90 19.31 -15.82
C GLN A 721 12.37 19.48 -15.45
N TYR A 722 13.02 20.47 -16.05
CA TYR A 722 14.34 20.91 -15.62
C TYR A 722 14.24 21.57 -14.23
N ASN A 723 15.12 21.17 -13.30
CA ASN A 723 15.14 21.69 -11.94
C ASN A 723 16.28 22.70 -11.74
N ARG A 724 17.53 22.28 -11.99
CA ARG A 724 18.74 23.10 -11.83
C ARG A 724 19.93 22.45 -12.54
N SER A 725 21.09 23.11 -12.56
CA SER A 725 22.37 22.49 -12.93
C SER A 725 23.48 22.90 -11.97
N TYR A 726 24.56 22.12 -11.99
CA TYR A 726 25.79 22.35 -11.22
C TYR A 726 26.99 21.79 -11.99
N SER A 727 28.20 22.22 -11.65
CA SER A 727 29.43 21.76 -12.31
C SER A 727 30.22 20.84 -11.40
N TRP A 728 30.51 19.63 -11.88
CA TRP A 728 31.37 18.66 -11.18
C TRP A 728 32.13 17.79 -12.21
N GLY A 729 33.30 17.26 -11.84
CA GLY A 729 34.07 16.34 -12.70
C GLY A 729 34.51 16.94 -14.05
N GLY A 730 34.57 18.28 -14.16
CA GLY A 730 34.92 18.98 -15.40
C GLY A 730 33.78 19.15 -16.41
N THR A 731 32.53 18.86 -16.05
CA THR A 731 31.35 19.03 -16.90
C THR A 731 30.18 19.68 -16.16
N GLU A 732 29.18 20.16 -16.89
CA GLU A 732 27.88 20.51 -16.32
C GLU A 732 27.07 19.22 -16.08
N ILE A 733 26.33 19.18 -14.98
CA ILE A 733 25.36 18.14 -14.66
C ILE A 733 24.00 18.82 -14.53
N LYS A 734 23.08 18.49 -15.45
CA LYS A 734 21.70 18.99 -15.39
C LYS A 734 20.86 18.07 -14.53
N VAL A 735 20.11 18.64 -13.61
CA VAL A 735 19.16 17.95 -12.75
C VAL A 735 17.77 18.15 -13.32
N TRP A 736 17.13 17.06 -13.69
CA TRP A 736 15.72 17.02 -14.02
C TRP A 736 14.95 16.42 -12.84
N PHE A 737 13.71 16.85 -12.66
CA PHE A 737 12.81 16.34 -11.62
C PHE A 737 11.53 15.83 -12.26
N GLY A 738 10.95 14.78 -11.70
CA GLY A 738 9.62 14.28 -12.07
C GLY A 738 9.12 13.26 -11.07
N LYS A 739 7.91 12.74 -11.30
CA LYS A 739 7.29 11.71 -10.48
C LYS A 739 7.09 10.39 -11.21
N VAL A 740 7.47 9.28 -10.57
CA VAL A 740 7.34 7.91 -11.10
C VAL A 740 6.62 7.08 -10.05
N GLU A 741 5.48 6.49 -10.39
CA GLU A 741 4.56 5.82 -9.44
C GLU A 741 4.28 6.61 -8.14
N GLY A 742 4.21 7.95 -8.26
CA GLY A 742 3.97 8.89 -7.16
C GLY A 742 5.24 9.41 -6.46
N LEU A 743 6.35 8.67 -6.57
CA LEU A 743 7.63 8.96 -5.93
C LEU A 743 8.38 10.12 -6.60
N SER A 744 9.09 10.92 -5.81
CA SER A 744 9.99 11.98 -6.28
C SER A 744 11.27 11.39 -6.88
N VAL A 745 11.61 11.76 -8.11
CA VAL A 745 12.81 11.28 -8.81
C VAL A 745 13.64 12.45 -9.36
N TYR A 746 14.92 12.46 -8.99
CA TYR A 746 15.94 13.38 -9.49
C TYR A 746 16.84 12.65 -10.50
N PHE A 747 16.81 13.11 -11.75
CA PHE A 747 17.54 12.53 -12.86
C PHE A 747 18.79 13.37 -13.15
N LEU A 748 19.97 12.78 -12.97
CA LEU A 748 21.25 13.47 -13.18
C LEU A 748 21.75 13.25 -14.62
N GLU A 749 21.98 14.33 -15.35
CA GLU A 749 22.43 14.32 -16.74
C GLU A 749 23.78 15.03 -16.90
N PRO A 750 24.90 14.34 -16.66
CA PRO A 750 26.24 14.82 -17.01
C PRO A 750 26.35 15.08 -18.52
N GLN A 751 26.75 16.29 -18.91
CA GLN A 751 26.90 16.68 -20.31
C GLN A 751 28.18 16.11 -20.96
N ASN A 752 28.84 15.14 -20.32
CA ASN A 752 29.99 14.39 -20.83
C ASN A 752 29.61 13.18 -21.71
N GLY A 753 28.31 12.89 -21.83
CA GLY A 753 27.77 11.82 -22.67
C GLY A 753 27.90 10.40 -22.13
N PHE A 754 28.32 10.21 -20.87
CA PHE A 754 28.44 8.88 -20.25
C PHE A 754 27.14 8.06 -20.33
N PHE A 755 25.98 8.72 -20.21
CA PHE A 755 24.66 8.08 -20.16
C PHE A 755 23.91 8.09 -21.51
N TRP A 756 24.61 8.39 -22.61
CA TRP A 756 24.07 8.33 -23.98
C TRP A 756 24.61 7.09 -24.70
N ALA A 757 24.13 5.92 -24.30
CA ALA A 757 24.67 4.62 -24.75
C ALA A 757 23.61 3.64 -25.26
N GLY A 758 22.33 4.01 -25.27
CA GLY A 758 21.20 3.14 -25.61
C GLY A 758 20.90 2.03 -24.60
N SER A 759 21.71 1.87 -23.54
CA SER A 759 21.51 0.84 -22.51
C SER A 759 21.98 1.27 -21.13
N ILE A 760 21.39 0.66 -20.09
CA ILE A 760 21.72 0.87 -18.68
C ILE A 760 23.07 0.21 -18.33
N TYR A 761 23.28 -1.02 -18.79
CA TYR A 761 24.50 -1.82 -18.59
C TYR A 761 25.06 -2.33 -19.93
N GLY A 762 26.28 -2.88 -19.89
CA GLY A 762 26.92 -3.62 -20.98
C GLY A 762 28.03 -2.86 -21.71
N GLY A 763 28.37 -1.66 -21.25
CA GLY A 763 29.49 -0.88 -21.76
C GLY A 763 30.81 -1.31 -21.14
N ARG A 764 31.93 -1.07 -21.85
CA ARG A 764 33.27 -1.41 -21.34
C ARG A 764 33.72 -0.53 -20.17
N ASN A 765 32.99 0.54 -19.88
CA ASN A 765 33.30 1.53 -18.85
C ASN A 765 32.15 1.73 -17.83
N ASP A 766 31.24 0.76 -17.66
CA ASP A 766 30.13 0.85 -16.69
C ASP A 766 30.60 1.28 -15.28
N ALA A 767 31.73 0.74 -14.80
CA ALA A 767 32.32 1.11 -13.50
C ALA A 767 32.79 2.59 -13.42
N GLU A 768 33.37 3.13 -14.50
CA GLU A 768 33.75 4.56 -14.59
C GLU A 768 32.50 5.45 -14.58
N ARG A 769 31.50 5.08 -15.38
CA ARG A 769 30.25 5.83 -15.53
C ARG A 769 29.46 5.87 -14.23
N PHE A 770 29.28 4.72 -13.58
CA PHE A 770 28.58 4.64 -12.31
C PHE A 770 29.38 5.28 -11.16
N GLY A 771 30.71 5.17 -11.16
CA GLY A 771 31.58 5.92 -10.24
C GLY A 771 31.37 7.43 -10.36
N PHE A 772 31.35 7.96 -11.59
CA PHE A 772 31.02 9.37 -11.86
C PHE A 772 29.63 9.74 -11.33
N PHE A 773 28.61 8.91 -11.58
CA PHE A 773 27.25 9.15 -11.07
C PHE A 773 27.16 9.13 -9.55
N CYS A 774 27.87 8.24 -8.85
CA CYS A 774 27.88 8.18 -7.39
C CYS A 774 28.44 9.47 -6.76
N HIS A 775 29.54 9.98 -7.32
CA HIS A 775 30.05 11.32 -6.96
C HIS A 775 29.03 12.41 -7.28
N ALA A 776 28.47 12.42 -8.49
CA ALA A 776 27.49 13.41 -8.91
C ALA A 776 26.27 13.46 -7.97
N ALA A 777 25.77 12.30 -7.51
CA ALA A 777 24.64 12.20 -6.58
C ALA A 777 24.97 12.77 -5.19
N LEU A 778 26.16 12.46 -4.64
CA LEU A 778 26.62 13.04 -3.38
C LEU A 778 26.83 14.56 -3.47
N GLU A 779 27.37 15.03 -4.59
CA GLU A 779 27.53 16.46 -4.88
C GLU A 779 26.19 17.17 -5.05
N PHE A 780 25.20 16.54 -5.69
CA PHE A 780 23.83 17.07 -5.81
C PHE A 780 23.15 17.21 -4.45
N LEU A 781 23.30 16.22 -3.55
CA LEU A 781 22.78 16.29 -2.18
C LEU A 781 23.40 17.47 -1.42
N LEU A 782 24.74 17.60 -1.47
CA LEU A 782 25.48 18.68 -0.83
C LEU A 782 25.05 20.07 -1.36
N GLN A 783 25.05 20.27 -2.67
CA GLN A 783 24.72 21.55 -3.30
C GLN A 783 23.22 21.90 -3.28
N SER A 784 22.36 20.96 -2.90
CA SER A 784 20.91 21.18 -2.71
C SER A 784 20.51 21.34 -1.24
N GLY A 785 21.45 21.23 -0.29
CA GLY A 785 21.13 21.28 1.14
C GLY A 785 20.24 20.13 1.60
N PHE A 786 20.29 18.99 0.91
CA PHE A 786 19.55 17.80 1.31
C PHE A 786 20.27 17.16 2.50
N HIS A 787 19.55 16.98 3.61
CA HIS A 787 20.07 16.37 4.83
C HIS A 787 19.29 15.09 5.17
N PRO A 788 19.40 14.02 4.34
CA PRO A 788 18.70 12.78 4.61
C PRO A 788 19.18 12.12 5.90
N ASP A 789 18.31 11.34 6.52
CA ASP A 789 18.67 10.41 7.58
C ASP A 789 19.39 9.19 7.02
N ILE A 790 18.93 8.68 5.87
CA ILE A 790 19.44 7.47 5.22
C ILE A 790 19.79 7.76 3.76
N ILE A 791 20.96 7.31 3.34
CA ILE A 791 21.34 7.15 1.93
C ILE A 791 21.35 5.64 1.66
N HIS A 792 20.35 5.15 0.92
CA HIS A 792 20.18 3.74 0.59
C HIS A 792 20.76 3.45 -0.80
N CYS A 793 21.81 2.64 -0.82
CA CYS A 793 22.54 2.24 -2.02
C CYS A 793 22.16 0.81 -2.43
N HIS A 794 21.94 0.58 -3.72
CA HIS A 794 21.62 -0.71 -4.32
C HIS A 794 22.74 -1.22 -5.24
N ASP A 795 23.30 -2.39 -4.88
CA ASP A 795 24.29 -3.17 -5.63
C ASP A 795 25.60 -2.44 -6.02
N TRP A 796 26.52 -3.16 -6.66
CA TRP A 796 27.87 -2.72 -7.05
C TRP A 796 27.92 -1.40 -7.83
N SER A 797 26.84 -1.05 -8.53
CA SER A 797 26.73 0.15 -9.35
C SER A 797 26.49 1.42 -8.52
N SER A 798 25.94 1.32 -7.32
CA SER A 798 25.88 2.46 -6.37
C SER A 798 26.86 2.32 -5.20
N ALA A 799 27.52 1.18 -5.06
CA ALA A 799 28.55 0.91 -4.07
C ALA A 799 29.57 2.05 -3.84
N PRO A 800 30.05 2.79 -4.86
CA PRO A 800 30.96 3.91 -4.64
C PRO A 800 30.42 5.01 -3.71
N VAL A 801 29.10 5.22 -3.65
CA VAL A 801 28.49 6.17 -2.70
C VAL A 801 28.96 5.90 -1.27
N ALA A 802 29.04 4.63 -0.86
CA ALA A 802 29.28 4.26 0.53
C ALA A 802 30.64 4.76 1.06
N TRP A 803 31.72 4.54 0.32
CA TRP A 803 33.04 5.02 0.73
C TRP A 803 33.21 6.50 0.44
N LEU A 804 32.78 7.00 -0.73
CA LEU A 804 32.91 8.42 -1.08
C LEU A 804 32.18 9.33 -0.08
N PHE A 805 31.00 8.92 0.39
CA PHE A 805 30.25 9.63 1.42
C PHE A 805 31.07 9.81 2.71
N LYS A 806 31.64 8.71 3.24
CA LYS A 806 32.42 8.70 4.47
C LYS A 806 33.78 9.41 4.31
N GLU A 807 34.45 9.20 3.18
CA GLU A 807 35.78 9.75 2.88
C GLU A 807 35.76 11.24 2.55
N HIS A 808 34.66 11.76 1.96
CA HIS A 808 34.65 13.12 1.37
C HIS A 808 33.44 14.00 1.72
N TYR A 809 32.28 13.48 2.11
CA TYR A 809 31.05 14.29 2.27
C TYR A 809 30.53 14.40 3.70
N VAL A 810 30.82 13.43 4.58
CA VAL A 810 30.34 13.38 5.98
C VAL A 810 30.64 14.65 6.78
N HIS A 811 31.77 15.30 6.53
CA HIS A 811 32.22 16.50 7.25
C HIS A 811 31.72 17.83 6.66
N TYR A 812 31.12 17.83 5.46
CA TYR A 812 30.76 19.06 4.73
C TYR A 812 29.28 19.45 4.80
N GLY A 813 28.48 18.71 5.57
CA GLY A 813 27.06 19.04 5.82
C GLY A 813 26.16 17.81 6.02
N LEU A 814 26.61 16.62 5.63
CA LEU A 814 25.81 15.39 5.67
C LEU A 814 26.10 14.52 6.91
N SER A 815 26.59 15.09 8.02
CA SER A 815 27.07 14.37 9.21
C SER A 815 26.01 13.51 9.92
N LYS A 816 24.73 13.87 9.77
CA LYS A 816 23.59 13.08 10.29
C LYS A 816 23.29 11.82 9.47
N ALA A 817 23.57 11.84 8.16
CA ALA A 817 23.15 10.78 7.25
C ALA A 817 23.90 9.46 7.53
N ARG A 818 23.26 8.34 7.23
CA ARG A 818 23.79 6.98 7.41
C ARG A 818 23.62 6.18 6.12
N VAL A 819 24.60 5.36 5.79
CA VAL A 819 24.63 4.58 4.56
C VAL A 819 24.09 3.18 4.83
N VAL A 820 23.05 2.81 4.09
CA VAL A 820 22.51 1.46 4.05
C VAL A 820 22.76 0.85 2.68
N PHE A 821 23.31 -0.37 2.64
CA PHE A 821 23.71 -1.03 1.38
C PHE A 821 22.95 -2.35 1.17
N THR A 822 22.28 -2.49 0.03
CA THR A 822 21.58 -3.73 -0.36
C THR A 822 22.28 -4.44 -1.51
N ILE A 823 22.75 -5.66 -1.26
CA ILE A 823 23.23 -6.58 -2.30
C ILE A 823 22.02 -7.23 -2.98
N HIS A 824 21.81 -6.99 -4.28
CA HIS A 824 20.79 -7.69 -5.06
C HIS A 824 21.33 -8.94 -5.76
N ASN A 825 22.58 -8.93 -6.25
CA ASN A 825 23.25 -10.12 -6.76
C ASN A 825 24.80 -10.05 -6.65
N LEU A 826 25.37 -10.81 -5.72
CA LEU A 826 26.80 -10.78 -5.39
C LEU A 826 27.75 -11.23 -6.52
N GLU A 827 27.25 -11.91 -7.55
CA GLU A 827 28.05 -12.32 -8.72
C GLU A 827 28.57 -11.12 -9.54
N PHE A 828 27.97 -9.93 -9.38
CA PHE A 828 28.39 -8.72 -10.07
C PHE A 828 29.14 -7.78 -9.14
N GLY A 829 30.34 -7.34 -9.55
CA GLY A 829 31.08 -6.28 -8.86
C GLY A 829 31.46 -6.56 -7.40
N ALA A 830 31.63 -7.84 -7.02
CA ALA A 830 31.92 -8.27 -5.64
C ALA A 830 33.05 -7.50 -4.91
N HIS A 831 34.04 -6.97 -5.64
CA HIS A 831 35.11 -6.13 -5.08
C HIS A 831 34.62 -4.72 -4.68
N PHE A 832 33.74 -4.10 -5.46
CA PHE A 832 33.06 -2.85 -5.08
C PHE A 832 32.07 -3.08 -3.95
N ILE A 833 31.34 -4.21 -3.97
CA ILE A 833 30.47 -4.63 -2.87
C ILE A 833 31.28 -4.76 -1.57
N GLY A 834 32.44 -5.43 -1.61
CA GLY A 834 33.33 -5.54 -0.44
C GLY A 834 33.72 -4.19 0.15
N LYS A 835 34.13 -3.21 -0.67
CA LYS A 835 34.41 -1.85 -0.17
C LYS A 835 33.15 -1.14 0.33
N ALA A 836 31.99 -1.31 -0.30
CA ALA A 836 30.76 -0.72 0.23
C ALA A 836 30.32 -1.33 1.57
N MET A 837 30.48 -2.63 1.75
CA MET A 837 30.22 -3.35 3.00
C MET A 837 31.13 -2.86 4.13
N GLU A 838 32.39 -2.54 3.85
CA GLU A 838 33.30 -1.94 4.83
C GLU A 838 32.76 -0.58 5.34
N TYR A 839 32.36 0.32 4.43
CA TYR A 839 32.00 1.71 4.75
C TYR A 839 30.52 1.96 5.09
N SER A 840 29.60 1.02 4.79
CA SER A 840 28.17 1.13 5.14
C SER A 840 27.94 1.03 6.65
N ASP A 841 26.93 1.72 7.19
CA ASP A 841 26.56 1.63 8.61
C ASP A 841 25.79 0.33 8.91
N LYS A 842 24.83 -0.02 8.03
CA LYS A 842 24.15 -1.32 7.99
C LYS A 842 24.11 -1.84 6.55
N ALA A 843 24.08 -3.15 6.38
CA ALA A 843 23.94 -3.80 5.08
C ALA A 843 22.88 -4.91 5.11
N THR A 844 22.33 -5.24 3.94
CA THR A 844 21.36 -6.32 3.78
C THR A 844 21.45 -6.98 2.40
N THR A 845 20.77 -8.10 2.24
CA THR A 845 20.48 -8.72 0.95
C THR A 845 19.06 -9.27 0.93
N VAL A 846 18.59 -9.61 -0.26
CA VAL A 846 17.16 -9.73 -0.61
C VAL A 846 16.47 -11.03 -0.16
N SER A 847 17.09 -11.86 0.70
CA SER A 847 16.45 -12.96 1.44
C SER A 847 17.29 -13.45 2.63
N HIS A 848 16.68 -14.21 3.56
CA HIS A 848 17.32 -14.72 4.77
C HIS A 848 18.17 -15.99 4.52
N THR A 849 17.84 -16.77 3.50
CA THR A 849 18.65 -17.94 3.08
C THR A 849 19.81 -17.50 2.20
N TYR A 850 19.63 -16.55 1.28
CA TYR A 850 20.75 -16.05 0.47
C TYR A 850 21.81 -15.34 1.33
N SER A 851 21.41 -14.61 2.38
CA SER A 851 22.38 -13.99 3.31
C SER A 851 23.29 -15.04 3.98
N LYS A 852 22.77 -16.25 4.26
CA LYS A 852 23.54 -17.40 4.79
C LYS A 852 24.38 -18.07 3.71
N GLU A 853 23.85 -18.23 2.49
CA GLU A 853 24.59 -18.77 1.33
C GLU A 853 25.83 -17.91 1.02
N VAL A 854 25.71 -16.57 1.05
CA VAL A 854 26.83 -15.64 0.76
C VAL A 854 27.71 -15.31 1.97
N ALA A 855 27.35 -15.72 3.19
CA ALA A 855 28.05 -15.34 4.42
C ALA A 855 29.55 -15.70 4.44
N ARG A 856 29.99 -16.66 3.62
CA ARG A 856 31.39 -17.10 3.48
C ARG A 856 32.16 -16.38 2.38
N ASN A 857 31.53 -15.52 1.58
CA ASN A 857 32.19 -14.76 0.53
C ASN A 857 33.13 -13.71 1.17
N PRO A 858 34.38 -13.52 0.68
CA PRO A 858 35.30 -12.53 1.23
C PRO A 858 34.78 -11.08 1.27
N ALA A 859 33.83 -10.71 0.40
CA ALA A 859 33.19 -9.39 0.40
C ALA A 859 32.15 -9.19 1.53
N VAL A 860 31.72 -10.28 2.19
CA VAL A 860 30.63 -10.27 3.18
C VAL A 860 31.11 -10.77 4.56
N ALA A 861 31.94 -11.81 4.59
CA ALA A 861 32.40 -12.47 5.82
C ALA A 861 33.01 -11.52 6.89
N PRO A 862 33.79 -10.47 6.54
CA PRO A 862 34.33 -9.53 7.54
C PRO A 862 33.27 -8.60 8.17
N HIS A 863 32.04 -8.58 7.63
CA HIS A 863 31.02 -7.56 7.93
C HIS A 863 29.69 -8.17 8.42
N LEU A 864 29.67 -9.46 8.77
CA LEU A 864 28.47 -10.20 9.19
C LEU A 864 27.74 -9.55 10.38
N TYR A 865 28.46 -8.87 11.29
CA TYR A 865 27.88 -8.17 12.44
C TYR A 865 26.92 -7.01 12.07
N LYS A 866 26.93 -6.55 10.82
CA LYS A 866 26.03 -5.51 10.30
C LYS A 866 25.29 -5.93 9.03
N PHE A 867 25.38 -7.20 8.63
CA PHE A 867 24.78 -7.75 7.42
C PHE A 867 23.55 -8.60 7.72
N HIS A 868 22.44 -8.27 7.07
CA HIS A 868 21.14 -8.88 7.29
C HIS A 868 20.64 -9.56 6.01
N GLY A 869 19.58 -10.37 6.14
CA GLY A 869 18.75 -10.74 5.01
C GLY A 869 17.34 -10.22 5.27
N ILE A 870 16.74 -9.53 4.31
CA ILE A 870 15.34 -9.07 4.32
C ILE A 870 14.73 -9.51 3.00
N LEU A 871 13.63 -10.25 3.05
CA LEU A 871 12.95 -10.75 1.86
C LEU A 871 12.30 -9.60 1.06
N ASN A 872 12.36 -9.62 -0.28
CA ASN A 872 11.59 -8.66 -1.09
C ASN A 872 10.09 -9.00 -1.10
N GLY A 873 9.25 -7.97 -1.23
CA GLY A 873 7.86 -8.11 -1.64
C GLY A 873 7.65 -7.94 -3.15
N ILE A 874 6.40 -8.04 -3.60
CA ILE A 874 5.92 -7.55 -4.89
C ILE A 874 5.00 -6.33 -4.73
N ASP A 875 4.88 -5.48 -5.74
CA ASP A 875 3.90 -4.40 -5.76
C ASP A 875 2.50 -4.97 -6.10
N PRO A 876 1.51 -4.88 -5.17
CA PRO A 876 0.18 -5.41 -5.37
C PRO A 876 -0.72 -4.53 -6.26
N ASP A 877 -0.23 -3.40 -6.78
CA ASP A 877 -0.92 -2.59 -7.79
C ASP A 877 -0.52 -2.97 -9.21
N ILE A 878 0.72 -3.44 -9.38
CA ILE A 878 1.23 -3.98 -10.65
C ILE A 878 0.74 -5.42 -10.83
N TRP A 879 0.79 -6.23 -9.75
CA TRP A 879 0.49 -7.65 -9.80
C TRP A 879 -0.86 -7.97 -9.15
N ASP A 880 -1.95 -7.46 -9.75
CA ASP A 880 -3.32 -7.67 -9.23
C ASP A 880 -4.26 -8.37 -10.22
N PRO A 881 -4.53 -9.69 -10.11
CA PRO A 881 -5.50 -10.35 -10.98
C PRO A 881 -6.93 -9.80 -10.85
N TYR A 882 -7.24 -8.97 -9.84
CA TYR A 882 -8.53 -8.28 -9.78
C TYR A 882 -8.57 -7.01 -10.65
N ASN A 883 -7.46 -6.33 -10.91
CA ASN A 883 -7.41 -5.08 -11.68
C ASN A 883 -6.54 -5.12 -12.94
N ASP A 884 -5.84 -6.22 -13.20
CA ASP A 884 -5.06 -6.47 -14.40
C ASP A 884 -5.93 -6.37 -15.67
N LYS A 885 -5.35 -5.77 -16.70
CA LYS A 885 -5.96 -5.45 -18.00
C LYS A 885 -5.44 -6.38 -19.12
N PHE A 886 -4.46 -7.23 -18.82
CA PHE A 886 -3.85 -8.16 -19.77
C PHE A 886 -4.45 -9.58 -19.71
N ILE A 887 -5.40 -9.81 -18.80
CA ILE A 887 -6.15 -11.06 -18.61
C ILE A 887 -7.62 -10.89 -19.03
N PRO A 888 -8.29 -11.95 -19.53
CA PRO A 888 -9.65 -11.82 -20.09
C PRO A 888 -10.76 -11.71 -19.04
N VAL A 889 -10.51 -12.15 -17.80
CA VAL A 889 -11.45 -12.15 -16.68
C VAL A 889 -10.70 -11.73 -15.43
N SER A 890 -11.17 -10.69 -14.73
CA SER A 890 -10.63 -10.30 -13.42
C SER A 890 -11.04 -11.31 -12.34
N TYR A 891 -10.12 -11.71 -11.47
CA TYR A 891 -10.38 -12.71 -10.43
C TYR A 891 -9.69 -12.43 -9.10
N THR A 892 -10.17 -13.12 -8.08
CA THR A 892 -9.70 -13.12 -6.68
C THR A 892 -9.51 -14.57 -6.23
N SER A 893 -9.13 -14.80 -4.97
CA SER A 893 -9.01 -16.17 -4.43
C SER A 893 -10.37 -16.93 -4.44
N ASP A 894 -11.50 -16.22 -4.43
CA ASP A 894 -12.85 -16.81 -4.47
C ASP A 894 -13.23 -17.41 -5.82
N ASN A 895 -12.81 -16.81 -6.94
CA ASN A 895 -13.14 -17.25 -8.30
C ASN A 895 -11.89 -17.62 -9.13
N VAL A 896 -10.81 -18.01 -8.45
CA VAL A 896 -9.51 -18.35 -9.05
C VAL A 896 -9.61 -19.41 -10.15
N VAL A 897 -10.41 -20.46 -9.95
CA VAL A 897 -10.54 -21.57 -10.93
C VAL A 897 -11.11 -21.06 -12.26
N GLU A 898 -12.09 -20.16 -12.21
CA GLU A 898 -12.74 -19.59 -13.40
C GLU A 898 -11.81 -18.61 -14.13
N GLY A 899 -11.18 -17.70 -13.37
CA GLY A 899 -10.24 -16.72 -13.91
C GLY A 899 -9.01 -17.36 -14.56
N LYS A 900 -8.41 -18.34 -13.88
CA LYS A 900 -7.28 -19.12 -14.42
C LYS A 900 -7.67 -19.94 -15.65
N ARG A 901 -8.86 -20.57 -15.66
CA ARG A 901 -9.35 -21.30 -16.86
C ARG A 901 -9.52 -20.35 -18.06
N ALA A 902 -10.16 -19.21 -17.88
CA ALA A 902 -10.32 -18.21 -18.94
C ALA A 902 -8.97 -17.67 -19.44
N ALA A 903 -8.03 -17.40 -18.53
CA ALA A 903 -6.67 -16.98 -18.89
C ALA A 903 -5.89 -18.08 -19.63
N LYS A 904 -6.06 -19.36 -19.24
CA LYS A 904 -5.45 -20.53 -19.89
C LYS A 904 -5.96 -20.74 -21.32
N GLU A 905 -7.28 -20.64 -21.51
CA GLU A 905 -7.92 -20.69 -22.83
C GLU A 905 -7.41 -19.56 -23.74
N ALA A 906 -7.35 -18.33 -23.23
CA ALA A 906 -6.83 -17.16 -23.95
C ALA A 906 -5.32 -17.27 -24.25
N LEU A 907 -4.52 -17.82 -23.32
CA LEU A 907 -3.09 -18.08 -23.51
C LEU A 907 -2.87 -19.11 -24.62
N GLN A 908 -3.63 -20.21 -24.60
CA GLN A 908 -3.58 -21.25 -25.64
C GLN A 908 -3.91 -20.65 -27.01
N GLN A 909 -5.00 -19.87 -27.11
CA GLN A 909 -5.41 -19.19 -28.34
C GLN A 909 -4.34 -18.19 -28.85
N ARG A 910 -3.84 -17.29 -27.98
CA ARG A 910 -2.82 -16.27 -28.34
C ARG A 910 -1.52 -16.90 -28.86
N LEU A 911 -1.18 -18.10 -28.42
CA LEU A 911 0.07 -18.78 -28.77
C LEU A 911 -0.08 -19.88 -29.84
N GLY A 912 -1.30 -20.16 -30.30
CA GLY A 912 -1.59 -21.22 -31.28
C GLY A 912 -1.48 -22.64 -30.72
N LEU A 913 -1.57 -22.80 -29.39
CA LEU A 913 -1.63 -24.11 -28.74
C LEU A 913 -3.04 -24.70 -28.86
N LYS A 914 -3.14 -26.03 -28.76
CA LYS A 914 -4.42 -26.72 -28.69
C LYS A 914 -5.17 -26.31 -27.42
N THR A 915 -6.38 -25.79 -27.58
CA THR A 915 -7.29 -25.53 -26.45
C THR A 915 -7.69 -26.87 -25.81
N SER A 916 -7.26 -27.08 -24.57
CA SER A 916 -7.50 -28.33 -23.82
C SER A 916 -7.15 -28.15 -22.34
N ASP A 917 -7.89 -28.80 -21.43
CA ASP A 917 -7.46 -28.86 -20.03
C ASP A 917 -6.41 -29.96 -19.84
N LEU A 918 -5.15 -29.57 -20.05
CA LEU A 918 -3.94 -30.32 -19.73
C LEU A 918 -3.07 -29.42 -18.83
N PRO A 919 -2.24 -29.97 -17.93
CA PRO A 919 -1.42 -29.16 -17.03
C PRO A 919 -0.43 -28.29 -17.82
N LEU A 920 -0.51 -26.97 -17.65
CA LEU A 920 0.34 -26.01 -18.36
C LEU A 920 1.44 -25.48 -17.44
N VAL A 921 2.70 -25.68 -17.86
CA VAL A 921 3.90 -25.19 -17.18
C VAL A 921 4.39 -23.91 -17.85
N GLY A 922 4.37 -22.80 -17.12
CA GLY A 922 4.96 -21.53 -17.54
C GLY A 922 6.41 -21.37 -17.07
N VAL A 923 7.24 -20.75 -17.90
CA VAL A 923 8.64 -20.38 -17.57
C VAL A 923 8.86 -18.92 -17.97
N ILE A 924 9.03 -18.02 -17.00
CA ILE A 924 9.24 -16.58 -17.26
C ILE A 924 10.59 -16.17 -16.65
N THR A 925 11.63 -16.05 -17.47
CA THR A 925 12.99 -15.76 -16.98
C THR A 925 13.95 -15.29 -18.06
N ARG A 926 15.04 -14.60 -17.66
CA ARG A 926 16.20 -14.36 -18.56
C ARG A 926 16.96 -15.68 -18.76
N LEU A 927 17.31 -16.00 -20.00
CA LEU A 927 17.97 -17.27 -20.33
C LEU A 927 19.49 -17.17 -20.09
N THR A 928 19.91 -17.36 -18.84
CA THR A 928 21.32 -17.32 -18.40
C THR A 928 21.67 -18.57 -17.59
N ASN A 929 22.98 -18.87 -17.44
CA ASN A 929 23.44 -20.03 -16.67
C ASN A 929 22.90 -20.04 -15.22
N GLN A 930 22.82 -18.87 -14.56
CA GLN A 930 22.18 -18.71 -13.24
C GLN A 930 20.77 -19.33 -13.20
N LYS A 931 19.97 -19.11 -14.24
CA LYS A 931 18.56 -19.50 -14.31
C LYS A 931 18.36 -20.96 -14.74
N GLY A 932 19.42 -21.77 -14.71
CA GLY A 932 19.34 -23.21 -14.93
C GLY A 932 18.91 -23.58 -16.35
N ILE A 933 19.42 -22.91 -17.40
CA ILE A 933 18.99 -23.14 -18.79
C ILE A 933 19.04 -24.61 -19.26
N HIS A 934 19.89 -25.47 -18.69
CA HIS A 934 19.89 -26.91 -18.97
C HIS A 934 18.72 -27.64 -18.28
N LEU A 935 18.38 -27.23 -17.05
CA LEU A 935 17.20 -27.71 -16.30
C LEU A 935 15.89 -27.24 -16.97
N ILE A 936 15.84 -26.01 -17.48
CA ILE A 936 14.71 -25.52 -18.30
C ILE A 936 14.55 -26.39 -19.55
N LYS A 937 15.64 -26.62 -20.31
CA LYS A 937 15.60 -27.47 -21.52
C LYS A 937 15.15 -28.90 -21.21
N HIS A 938 15.54 -29.46 -20.06
CA HIS A 938 15.06 -30.77 -19.59
C HIS A 938 13.57 -30.76 -19.21
N ALA A 939 13.14 -29.80 -18.39
CA ALA A 939 11.76 -29.69 -17.90
C ALA A 939 10.73 -29.52 -19.02
N ILE A 940 11.10 -28.83 -20.11
CA ILE A 940 10.27 -28.70 -21.32
C ILE A 940 9.91 -30.07 -21.89
N TRP A 941 10.89 -30.96 -22.09
CA TRP A 941 10.64 -32.32 -22.55
C TRP A 941 9.87 -33.14 -21.51
N ARG A 942 10.26 -33.07 -20.23
CA ARG A 942 9.56 -33.81 -19.17
C ARG A 942 8.07 -33.44 -19.03
N THR A 943 7.72 -32.17 -19.23
CA THR A 943 6.33 -31.71 -19.25
C THR A 943 5.55 -32.36 -20.39
N LEU A 944 6.16 -32.45 -21.58
CA LEU A 944 5.55 -33.04 -22.77
C LEU A 944 5.41 -34.57 -22.67
N ASP A 945 6.38 -35.25 -22.03
CA ASP A 945 6.33 -36.68 -21.68
C ASP A 945 5.19 -36.97 -20.68
N ARG A 946 4.97 -36.07 -19.71
CA ARG A 946 3.86 -36.14 -18.74
C ARG A 946 2.52 -35.65 -19.30
N ASN A 947 2.37 -35.57 -20.62
CA ASN A 947 1.16 -35.13 -21.32
C ASN A 947 0.68 -33.71 -20.93
N GLY A 948 1.59 -32.83 -20.51
CA GLY A 948 1.31 -31.41 -20.27
C GLY A 948 1.49 -30.54 -21.51
N GLN A 949 1.32 -29.23 -21.30
CA GLN A 949 1.69 -28.14 -22.21
C GLN A 949 2.77 -27.26 -21.55
N VAL A 950 3.57 -26.57 -22.36
CA VAL A 950 4.65 -25.72 -21.85
C VAL A 950 4.79 -24.40 -22.63
N VAL A 951 4.88 -23.31 -21.89
CA VAL A 951 5.08 -21.96 -22.43
C VAL A 951 6.31 -21.33 -21.77
N LEU A 952 7.24 -20.85 -22.58
CA LEU A 952 8.42 -20.11 -22.12
C LEU A 952 8.40 -18.69 -22.68
N LEU A 953 8.68 -17.71 -21.82
CA LEU A 953 8.90 -16.31 -22.17
C LEU A 953 10.25 -15.86 -21.62
N GLY A 954 11.16 -15.46 -22.51
CA GLY A 954 12.50 -15.03 -22.10
C GLY A 954 13.56 -15.03 -23.19
N SER A 955 14.45 -14.03 -23.16
CA SER A 955 15.60 -13.91 -24.06
C SER A 955 16.93 -14.19 -23.36
N ALA A 956 17.96 -14.54 -24.14
CA ALA A 956 19.33 -14.75 -23.67
C ALA A 956 20.23 -13.56 -24.08
N PRO A 957 21.01 -12.97 -23.15
CA PRO A 957 22.04 -11.98 -23.48
C PRO A 957 23.23 -12.56 -24.28
N ASP A 958 23.47 -13.88 -24.21
CA ASP A 958 24.48 -14.57 -25.02
C ASP A 958 23.83 -15.07 -26.33
N PRO A 959 24.26 -14.59 -27.51
CA PRO A 959 23.69 -15.01 -28.79
C PRO A 959 23.78 -16.52 -29.05
N ARG A 960 24.73 -17.23 -28.43
CA ARG A 960 24.84 -18.68 -28.53
C ARG A 960 23.69 -19.37 -27.79
N VAL A 961 23.39 -18.90 -26.57
CA VAL A 961 22.26 -19.39 -25.77
C VAL A 961 20.93 -19.01 -26.43
N GLN A 962 20.83 -17.81 -27.02
CA GLN A 962 19.65 -17.42 -27.80
C GLN A 962 19.43 -18.40 -28.96
N ASN A 963 20.46 -18.66 -29.77
CA ASN A 963 20.38 -19.59 -30.91
C ASN A 963 20.08 -21.04 -30.48
N ASP A 964 20.63 -21.50 -29.36
CA ASP A 964 20.29 -22.79 -28.74
C ASP A 964 18.77 -22.92 -28.48
N PHE A 965 18.15 -21.88 -27.92
CA PHE A 965 16.71 -21.86 -27.67
C PHE A 965 15.88 -21.63 -28.94
N VAL A 966 16.37 -20.88 -29.94
CA VAL A 966 15.73 -20.80 -31.26
C VAL A 966 15.68 -22.17 -31.94
N ASN A 967 16.80 -22.92 -31.91
CA ASN A 967 16.87 -24.27 -32.47
C ASN A 967 15.89 -25.22 -31.76
N LEU A 968 15.84 -25.16 -30.42
CA LEU A 968 14.86 -25.92 -29.64
C LEU A 968 13.41 -25.51 -29.95
N ALA A 969 13.12 -24.22 -30.12
CA ALA A 969 11.80 -23.73 -30.50
C ALA A 969 11.36 -24.25 -31.87
N ASN A 970 12.26 -24.28 -32.85
CA ASN A 970 12.00 -24.84 -34.17
C ASN A 970 11.71 -26.35 -34.10
N GLN A 971 12.51 -27.10 -33.31
CA GLN A 971 12.30 -28.53 -33.09
C GLN A 971 10.95 -28.81 -32.43
N LEU A 972 10.62 -28.08 -31.35
CA LEU A 972 9.36 -28.21 -30.64
C LEU A 972 8.16 -27.82 -31.50
N HIS A 973 8.24 -26.75 -32.29
CA HIS A 973 7.17 -26.37 -33.21
C HIS A 973 6.88 -27.47 -34.25
N SER A 974 7.90 -28.19 -34.68
CA SER A 974 7.81 -29.25 -35.71
C SER A 974 7.20 -30.57 -35.20
N ILE A 975 7.26 -30.82 -33.88
CA ILE A 975 6.90 -32.14 -33.29
C ILE A 975 5.74 -31.99 -32.27
N HIS A 976 5.66 -30.85 -31.59
CA HIS A 976 4.77 -30.55 -30.46
C HIS A 976 4.23 -29.11 -30.53
N GLY A 977 4.07 -28.54 -31.73
CA GLY A 977 3.62 -27.15 -31.92
C GLY A 977 2.22 -26.86 -31.35
N ASP A 978 1.44 -27.90 -31.06
CA ASP A 978 0.14 -27.86 -30.40
C ASP A 978 0.23 -27.83 -28.85
N ARG A 979 1.40 -28.12 -28.27
CA ARG A 979 1.63 -28.21 -26.81
C ARG A 979 2.81 -27.38 -26.28
N ALA A 980 3.72 -26.91 -27.14
CA ALA A 980 4.93 -26.21 -26.72
C ALA A 980 5.14 -24.88 -27.47
N ARG A 981 5.34 -23.77 -26.73
CA ARG A 981 5.67 -22.46 -27.31
C ARG A 981 6.82 -21.77 -26.57
N LEU A 982 7.84 -21.34 -27.30
CA LEU A 982 8.99 -20.59 -26.80
C LEU A 982 8.99 -19.17 -27.40
N CYS A 983 8.65 -18.16 -26.60
CA CYS A 983 8.64 -16.74 -26.94
C CYS A 983 9.95 -16.08 -26.48
N LEU A 984 10.90 -15.94 -27.38
CA LEU A 984 12.30 -15.62 -27.04
C LEU A 984 12.62 -14.11 -27.00
N THR A 985 11.64 -13.33 -26.53
CA THR A 985 11.61 -11.86 -26.48
C THR A 985 11.09 -11.37 -25.13
N TYR A 986 10.98 -10.05 -24.94
CA TYR A 986 10.18 -9.45 -23.88
C TYR A 986 8.77 -9.15 -24.40
N ASP A 987 7.74 -9.49 -23.63
CA ASP A 987 6.32 -9.20 -23.89
C ASP A 987 5.61 -9.15 -22.53
N GLU A 988 5.44 -7.94 -21.99
CA GLU A 988 4.88 -7.71 -20.66
C GLU A 988 3.41 -8.19 -20.55
N PRO A 989 2.49 -7.84 -21.48
CA PRO A 989 1.15 -8.41 -21.51
C PRO A 989 1.09 -9.95 -21.60
N LEU A 990 2.07 -10.59 -22.24
CA LEU A 990 2.15 -12.06 -22.26
C LEU A 990 2.63 -12.62 -20.93
N SER A 991 3.52 -11.93 -20.22
CA SER A 991 4.00 -12.39 -18.91
C SER A 991 2.86 -12.49 -17.89
N HIS A 992 1.99 -11.47 -17.82
CA HIS A 992 0.76 -11.49 -17.04
C HIS A 992 -0.17 -12.64 -17.42
N LEU A 993 -0.43 -12.82 -18.72
CA LEU A 993 -1.29 -13.89 -19.21
C LEU A 993 -0.72 -15.29 -18.94
N ILE A 994 0.60 -15.46 -18.91
CA ILE A 994 1.26 -16.72 -18.48
C ILE A 994 1.12 -16.92 -16.96
N TYR A 995 1.35 -15.89 -16.13
CA TYR A 995 1.15 -16.00 -14.68
C TYR A 995 -0.30 -16.35 -14.33
N ALA A 996 -1.28 -15.85 -15.08
CA ALA A 996 -2.69 -16.19 -14.90
C ALA A 996 -3.06 -17.58 -15.47
N GLY A 997 -2.67 -17.87 -16.71
CA GLY A 997 -3.11 -19.05 -17.47
C GLY A 997 -2.30 -20.33 -17.27
N ALA A 998 -1.13 -20.27 -16.63
CA ALA A 998 -0.40 -21.48 -16.23
C ALA A 998 -1.03 -22.16 -15.01
N ASP A 999 -0.89 -23.48 -14.91
CA ASP A 999 -1.15 -24.21 -13.66
C ASP A 999 0.09 -24.15 -12.76
N PHE A 1000 1.29 -24.25 -13.36
CA PHE A 1000 2.58 -24.26 -12.67
C PHE A 1000 3.54 -23.22 -13.23
N ILE A 1001 4.37 -22.62 -12.36
CA ILE A 1001 5.49 -21.75 -12.78
C ILE A 1001 6.82 -22.36 -12.32
N LEU A 1002 7.66 -22.74 -13.28
CA LEU A 1002 8.94 -23.39 -13.01
C LEU A 1002 10.07 -22.36 -12.83
N VAL A 1003 10.78 -22.42 -11.70
CA VAL A 1003 11.97 -21.58 -11.42
C VAL A 1003 13.15 -22.45 -11.01
N PRO A 1004 13.89 -23.04 -11.97
CA PRO A 1004 14.94 -24.03 -11.71
C PRO A 1004 16.32 -23.35 -11.60
N SER A 1005 16.37 -22.17 -10.96
CA SER A 1005 17.60 -21.38 -10.84
C SER A 1005 18.65 -22.10 -10.01
N LEU A 1006 19.92 -22.08 -10.46
CA LEU A 1006 21.05 -22.65 -9.73
C LEU A 1006 21.29 -21.90 -8.42
N PHE A 1007 21.14 -20.58 -8.44
CA PHE A 1007 21.10 -19.70 -7.27
C PHE A 1007 20.12 -18.54 -7.54
N GLU A 1008 19.39 -18.10 -6.53
CA GLU A 1008 18.39 -17.05 -6.67
C GLU A 1008 18.38 -16.15 -5.41
N PRO A 1009 18.96 -14.94 -5.47
CA PRO A 1009 19.07 -14.06 -4.30
C PRO A 1009 17.73 -13.79 -3.60
N CYS A 1010 16.67 -13.60 -4.39
CA CYS A 1010 15.29 -13.58 -3.93
C CYS A 1010 14.37 -14.35 -4.88
N GLY A 1011 14.30 -13.87 -6.13
CA GLY A 1011 13.26 -14.24 -7.08
C GLY A 1011 11.97 -13.46 -6.81
N LEU A 1012 11.37 -12.90 -7.87
CA LEU A 1012 10.02 -12.33 -7.83
C LEU A 1012 9.01 -13.22 -8.56
N THR A 1013 9.47 -14.04 -9.52
CA THR A 1013 8.66 -14.92 -10.37
C THR A 1013 7.74 -15.85 -9.58
N GLN A 1014 8.22 -16.42 -8.47
CA GLN A 1014 7.43 -17.31 -7.62
C GLN A 1014 6.40 -16.55 -6.76
N LEU A 1015 6.71 -15.32 -6.33
CA LEU A 1015 5.77 -14.46 -5.61
C LEU A 1015 4.61 -14.02 -6.51
N ILE A 1016 4.93 -13.62 -7.74
CA ILE A 1016 3.94 -13.27 -8.77
C ILE A 1016 3.11 -14.50 -9.15
N ALA A 1017 3.73 -15.67 -9.31
CA ALA A 1017 3.00 -16.92 -9.57
C ALA A 1017 1.92 -17.19 -8.51
N MET A 1018 2.30 -17.16 -7.22
CA MET A 1018 1.37 -17.36 -6.11
C MET A 1018 0.26 -16.30 -6.09
N ARG A 1019 0.59 -15.03 -6.34
CA ARG A 1019 -0.38 -13.92 -6.43
C ARG A 1019 -1.44 -14.12 -7.53
N TYR A 1020 -1.13 -14.84 -8.60
CA TYR A 1020 -2.04 -15.21 -9.69
C TYR A 1020 -2.60 -16.65 -9.57
N GLY A 1021 -2.39 -17.32 -8.43
CA GLY A 1021 -2.88 -18.68 -8.18
C GLY A 1021 -2.15 -19.78 -8.96
N SER A 1022 -0.98 -19.49 -9.54
CA SER A 1022 -0.13 -20.46 -10.22
C SER A 1022 0.88 -21.07 -9.26
N ILE A 1023 1.00 -22.40 -9.25
CA ILE A 1023 1.78 -23.09 -8.22
C ILE A 1023 3.28 -23.09 -8.59
N PRO A 1024 4.16 -22.55 -7.72
CA PRO A 1024 5.59 -22.51 -8.01
C PRO A 1024 6.25 -23.90 -7.88
N VAL A 1025 7.10 -24.23 -8.85
CA VAL A 1025 7.94 -25.44 -8.86
C VAL A 1025 9.41 -25.00 -8.90
N VAL A 1026 10.13 -25.11 -7.79
CA VAL A 1026 11.41 -24.38 -7.58
C VAL A 1026 12.56 -25.24 -7.07
N ARG A 1027 13.79 -24.80 -7.34
CA ARG A 1027 14.98 -25.34 -6.67
C ARG A 1027 15.08 -24.75 -5.25
N LYS A 1028 15.47 -25.54 -4.25
CA LYS A 1028 15.82 -25.04 -2.90
C LYS A 1028 17.14 -24.24 -2.96
N THR A 1029 17.04 -22.92 -3.07
CA THR A 1029 18.17 -21.97 -2.95
C THR A 1029 17.67 -20.55 -2.72
N GLY A 1030 18.43 -19.77 -1.94
CA GLY A 1030 18.14 -18.37 -1.63
C GLY A 1030 16.66 -18.09 -1.30
N GLY A 1031 16.10 -17.03 -1.89
CA GLY A 1031 14.73 -16.62 -1.61
C GLY A 1031 13.65 -17.57 -2.13
N LEU A 1032 13.96 -18.47 -3.06
CA LEU A 1032 13.01 -19.52 -3.49
C LEU A 1032 12.71 -20.48 -2.34
N TYR A 1033 13.71 -20.77 -1.49
CA TYR A 1033 13.50 -21.59 -0.30
C TYR A 1033 12.76 -20.82 0.80
N ASP A 1034 13.06 -19.54 1.01
CA ASP A 1034 12.36 -18.70 2.00
C ASP A 1034 10.88 -18.46 1.66
N THR A 1035 10.49 -18.57 0.39
CA THR A 1035 9.13 -18.25 -0.09
C THR A 1035 8.30 -19.47 -0.46
N VAL A 1036 8.91 -20.55 -0.94
CA VAL A 1036 8.19 -21.78 -1.33
C VAL A 1036 8.37 -22.87 -0.28
N TYR A 1037 7.25 -23.26 0.30
CA TYR A 1037 7.08 -24.32 1.28
C TYR A 1037 6.48 -25.53 0.58
N ASP A 1038 7.22 -26.63 0.55
CA ASP A 1038 6.78 -27.88 -0.05
C ASP A 1038 5.54 -28.49 0.62
N VAL A 1039 4.56 -28.85 -0.19
CA VAL A 1039 3.30 -29.46 0.23
C VAL A 1039 3.44 -30.79 0.98
N ASP A 1040 4.50 -31.56 0.73
CA ASP A 1040 4.76 -32.82 1.41
C ASP A 1040 5.62 -32.62 2.67
N HIS A 1041 6.64 -31.74 2.60
CA HIS A 1041 7.78 -31.75 3.54
C HIS A 1041 7.90 -30.52 4.46
N ASP A 1042 7.30 -29.37 4.13
CA ASP A 1042 7.60 -28.08 4.82
C ASP A 1042 6.47 -27.57 5.75
N LYS A 1043 5.51 -28.42 6.15
CA LYS A 1043 4.33 -28.03 6.95
C LYS A 1043 4.69 -27.27 8.23
N GLU A 1044 5.62 -27.78 9.03
CA GLU A 1044 6.10 -27.11 10.26
C GLU A 1044 6.78 -25.76 9.95
N ARG A 1045 7.54 -25.69 8.84
CA ARG A 1045 8.25 -24.48 8.40
C ARG A 1045 7.28 -23.38 7.93
N ALA A 1046 6.19 -23.77 7.28
CA ALA A 1046 5.10 -22.86 6.91
C ALA A 1046 4.33 -22.38 8.15
N GLN A 1047 3.94 -23.30 9.03
CA GLN A 1047 3.20 -22.99 10.26
C GLN A 1047 3.98 -22.03 11.18
N ALA A 1048 5.30 -22.20 11.30
CA ALA A 1048 6.17 -21.28 12.04
C ALA A 1048 6.17 -19.84 11.51
N ASN A 1049 5.76 -19.62 10.26
CA ASN A 1049 5.58 -18.31 9.63
C ASN A 1049 4.11 -17.84 9.59
N GLY A 1050 3.17 -18.62 10.12
CA GLY A 1050 1.73 -18.33 10.03
C GLY A 1050 1.15 -18.56 8.63
N LEU A 1051 1.75 -19.47 7.86
CA LEU A 1051 1.40 -19.83 6.48
C LEU A 1051 1.10 -21.32 6.36
N GLU A 1052 0.47 -21.70 5.24
CA GLU A 1052 0.33 -23.09 4.78
C GLU A 1052 1.32 -23.38 3.64
N PRO A 1053 1.65 -24.65 3.36
CA PRO A 1053 2.44 -25.02 2.18
C PRO A 1053 1.85 -24.50 0.87
N ASN A 1054 2.71 -24.12 -0.07
CA ASN A 1054 2.32 -23.31 -1.22
C ASN A 1054 2.96 -23.72 -2.56
N GLY A 1055 3.80 -24.76 -2.61
CA GLY A 1055 4.37 -25.23 -3.88
C GLY A 1055 5.14 -26.54 -3.80
N PHE A 1056 5.94 -26.79 -4.83
CA PHE A 1056 6.79 -27.98 -4.94
C PHE A 1056 8.25 -27.56 -5.05
N ASN A 1057 9.13 -28.18 -4.26
CA ASN A 1057 10.57 -27.92 -4.34
C ASN A 1057 11.42 -29.16 -4.63
N PHE A 1058 12.65 -28.93 -5.10
CA PHE A 1058 13.65 -29.97 -5.32
C PHE A 1058 15.06 -29.57 -4.89
N ASP A 1059 15.82 -30.60 -4.52
CA ASP A 1059 17.26 -30.58 -4.28
C ASP A 1059 18.02 -31.03 -5.54
N GLY A 1060 19.36 -30.92 -5.52
CA GLY A 1060 20.20 -31.21 -6.68
C GLY A 1060 20.27 -30.04 -7.67
N ALA A 1061 20.98 -30.23 -8.78
CA ALA A 1061 21.16 -29.23 -9.85
C ALA A 1061 21.20 -29.94 -11.21
N ASP A 1062 20.28 -30.89 -11.36
CA ASP A 1062 20.31 -31.94 -12.37
C ASP A 1062 18.88 -32.33 -12.78
N ALA A 1063 18.79 -33.19 -13.80
CA ALA A 1063 17.52 -33.67 -14.36
C ALA A 1063 16.65 -34.44 -13.35
N ALA A 1064 17.25 -35.18 -12.42
CA ALA A 1064 16.50 -36.03 -11.48
C ALA A 1064 15.80 -35.21 -10.39
N GLY A 1065 16.45 -34.13 -9.91
CA GLY A 1065 15.81 -33.16 -9.02
C GLY A 1065 14.60 -32.47 -9.67
N VAL A 1066 14.77 -31.98 -10.90
CA VAL A 1066 13.67 -31.38 -11.69
C VAL A 1066 12.53 -32.37 -11.90
N ASP A 1067 12.84 -33.59 -12.31
CA ASP A 1067 11.86 -34.65 -12.50
C ASP A 1067 11.12 -34.96 -11.20
N TYR A 1068 11.79 -35.00 -10.05
CA TYR A 1068 11.14 -35.28 -8.76
C TYR A 1068 10.02 -34.27 -8.45
N ALA A 1069 10.30 -32.96 -8.46
CA ALA A 1069 9.29 -31.96 -8.16
C ALA A 1069 8.22 -31.85 -9.27
N LEU A 1070 8.63 -31.84 -10.53
CA LEU A 1070 7.70 -31.69 -11.66
C LEU A 1070 6.77 -32.92 -11.80
N ASN A 1071 7.25 -34.13 -11.46
CA ASN A 1071 6.40 -35.31 -11.46
C ASN A 1071 5.36 -35.28 -10.34
N ARG A 1072 5.70 -34.83 -9.14
CA ARG A 1072 4.74 -34.63 -8.03
C ARG A 1072 3.70 -33.58 -8.38
N ALA A 1073 4.15 -32.43 -8.86
CA ALA A 1073 3.31 -31.32 -9.29
C ALA A 1073 2.26 -31.76 -10.34
N ILE A 1074 2.70 -32.36 -11.44
CA ILE A 1074 1.79 -32.80 -12.51
C ILE A 1074 0.89 -33.95 -12.05
N SER A 1075 1.34 -34.85 -11.17
CA SER A 1075 0.44 -35.86 -10.59
C SER A 1075 -0.63 -35.25 -9.71
N ALA A 1076 -0.30 -34.33 -8.79
CA ALA A 1076 -1.31 -33.68 -7.95
C ALA A 1076 -2.37 -32.92 -8.75
N TRP A 1077 -2.03 -32.43 -9.95
CA TRP A 1077 -2.98 -31.83 -10.89
C TRP A 1077 -3.99 -32.85 -11.45
N TYR A 1078 -3.52 -34.02 -11.92
CA TYR A 1078 -4.38 -35.08 -12.48
C TYR A 1078 -5.13 -35.87 -11.40
N ASP A 1079 -4.41 -36.26 -10.36
CA ASP A 1079 -4.81 -37.25 -9.36
C ASP A 1079 -5.55 -36.59 -8.16
N GLY A 1080 -5.48 -35.26 -8.02
CA GLY A 1080 -5.95 -34.50 -6.86
C GLY A 1080 -6.51 -33.11 -7.18
N ARG A 1081 -7.26 -32.97 -8.28
CA ARG A 1081 -7.69 -31.68 -8.85
C ARG A 1081 -8.37 -30.72 -7.86
N ASP A 1082 -9.22 -31.20 -6.96
CA ASP A 1082 -9.90 -30.34 -5.97
C ASP A 1082 -8.96 -29.81 -4.89
N TRP A 1083 -8.01 -30.63 -4.44
CA TRP A 1083 -6.93 -30.20 -3.56
C TRP A 1083 -6.02 -29.20 -4.28
N PHE A 1084 -5.70 -29.43 -5.56
CA PHE A 1084 -4.92 -28.50 -6.36
C PHE A 1084 -5.63 -27.14 -6.53
N ASN A 1085 -6.93 -27.14 -6.82
CA ASN A 1085 -7.74 -25.92 -6.86
C ASN A 1085 -7.79 -25.19 -5.50
N SER A 1086 -7.83 -25.95 -4.40
CA SER A 1086 -7.75 -25.40 -3.04
C SER A 1086 -6.38 -24.78 -2.75
N LEU A 1087 -5.29 -25.38 -3.25
CA LEU A 1087 -3.94 -24.82 -3.20
C LEU A 1087 -3.86 -23.51 -4.00
N CYS A 1088 -4.42 -23.47 -5.22
CA CYS A 1088 -4.52 -22.25 -6.04
C CYS A 1088 -5.25 -21.11 -5.30
N LYS A 1089 -6.31 -21.41 -4.53
CA LYS A 1089 -6.95 -20.44 -3.64
C LYS A 1089 -6.00 -20.01 -2.51
N GLY A 1090 -5.45 -20.97 -1.78
CA GLY A 1090 -4.59 -20.73 -0.61
C GLY A 1090 -3.37 -19.86 -0.91
N VAL A 1091 -2.69 -20.06 -2.05
CA VAL A 1091 -1.50 -19.26 -2.42
C VAL A 1091 -1.81 -17.80 -2.75
N MET A 1092 -3.03 -17.47 -3.19
CA MET A 1092 -3.47 -16.09 -3.42
C MET A 1092 -3.78 -15.34 -2.12
N GLU A 1093 -4.01 -16.06 -1.01
CA GLU A 1093 -4.34 -15.52 0.33
C GLU A 1093 -3.10 -15.36 1.23
N GLN A 1094 -1.93 -15.66 0.68
CA GLN A 1094 -0.63 -15.37 1.28
C GLN A 1094 -0.15 -13.99 0.83
N ASP A 1095 0.11 -13.10 1.78
CA ASP A 1095 0.59 -11.76 1.46
C ASP A 1095 2.09 -11.78 1.17
N TRP A 1096 2.42 -11.59 -0.10
CA TRP A 1096 3.77 -11.46 -0.62
C TRP A 1096 4.11 -10.00 -1.00
N SER A 1097 3.30 -9.03 -0.57
CA SER A 1097 3.55 -7.61 -0.80
C SER A 1097 4.65 -7.04 0.12
N TRP A 1098 4.95 -5.75 -0.05
CA TRP A 1098 5.90 -5.03 0.79
C TRP A 1098 5.41 -4.72 2.21
N ASN A 1099 4.16 -5.06 2.58
CA ASN A 1099 3.57 -4.81 3.91
C ASN A 1099 4.48 -5.24 5.07
N ARG A 1100 5.09 -6.43 4.99
CA ARG A 1100 6.05 -6.94 5.98
C ARG A 1100 7.50 -6.52 5.67
N PRO A 1101 8.05 -6.73 4.46
CA PRO A 1101 9.40 -6.29 4.10
C PRO A 1101 9.73 -4.84 4.42
N ALA A 1102 8.80 -3.90 4.18
CA ALA A 1102 9.04 -2.48 4.45
C ALA A 1102 9.28 -2.23 5.95
N LEU A 1103 8.55 -2.90 6.84
CA LEU A 1103 8.78 -2.81 8.29
C LEU A 1103 10.18 -3.32 8.66
N GLU A 1104 10.61 -4.45 8.09
CA GLU A 1104 11.98 -4.98 8.33
C GLU A 1104 13.07 -4.03 7.80
N TYR A 1105 12.83 -3.32 6.68
CA TYR A 1105 13.71 -2.23 6.20
C TYR A 1105 13.68 -0.98 7.10
N MET A 1106 12.51 -0.60 7.64
CA MET A 1106 12.42 0.50 8.61
C MET A 1106 13.26 0.21 9.85
N GLU A 1107 13.17 -0.99 10.41
CA GLU A 1107 14.01 -1.39 11.55
C GLU A 1107 15.51 -1.35 11.19
N LEU A 1108 15.90 -1.71 9.97
CA LEU A 1108 17.28 -1.57 9.48
C LEU A 1108 17.73 -0.10 9.40
N TYR A 1109 16.85 0.81 8.97
CA TYR A 1109 17.11 2.24 8.92
C TYR A 1109 17.25 2.84 10.34
N HIS A 1110 16.37 2.50 11.27
CA HIS A 1110 16.50 2.92 12.67
C HIS A 1110 17.79 2.37 13.29
N ALA A 1111 18.11 1.09 13.07
CA ALA A 1111 19.34 0.47 13.56
C ALA A 1111 20.63 0.99 12.89
N ALA A 1112 20.54 1.71 11.76
CA ALA A 1112 21.67 2.43 11.15
C ALA A 1112 21.90 3.83 11.74
N ARG A 1113 20.89 4.40 12.42
CA ARG A 1113 20.94 5.74 13.06
C ARG A 1113 21.32 5.69 14.55
N LYS A 1114 21.26 4.51 15.17
CA LYS A 1114 21.81 4.21 16.50
C LYS A 1114 23.34 4.33 16.48
#